data_AF-A0A1W2BWA6-F1
#
_entry.id   AF-A0A1W2BWA6-F1
#
_cell.length_a   1.000
_cell.length_b   1.000
_cell.length_c   1.000
_cell.angle_alpha   90.00
_cell.angle_beta   90.00
_cell.angle_gamma   90.00
#
_symmetry.space_group_name_H-M   'P 1'
#
loop_
_entity.id
_entity.type
_entity.pdbx_description
1 polymer ?
#
loop_
_entity_poly.entity_id
_entity_poly.type
_entity_poly.pdbx_seq_one_letter_code
_entity_poly.pdbx_strand_id
1 'polypeptide(L)'
;MKRRLMTVSVILVILCLLAAAAGAENAGTNDELYPKQAENQLWGYSDAAGNWVIPAQYQDTDGFRGNYACVSIRKDDGYIYDGIIDRSGEFVLQPEYDIEDGYGEGFGGFGTWDDGYYIVWQRDRNDNESYGFFDVPSGFFSGLKYENVLDTYGKCDLIPVSEKRDGTEYMGFADRTTGELVLPYQYWISTEYFISAFHEGVEALAPVTGQDEETGDAVPGKFELVKTDGGIIQLPDGISAVDGSRMSEGLIDVMDDSTGLFGYADINGNVVITPAYVWASVFVDGQATVELTEDNYALIDHEGKIVLLDEDEQFTVIMAEKAGTGKPKYAYRGENGLFGYIDEQGQVVMPPQFIHADDFAGDYAEVEVIPEVSIENREGLINTNGEWVLHPDKSAWLKRSDDGLYILGLNGKCGFLDIETGFFSGYLYDDVIPQYLYGYASDGNTSSLIRIKIDGKTGFADRKTGGIRIPCQYEAADDFARGYATVTSPDGQTLLIDENGKEYIAPEGTTIYGNRFSDDLCVVQDKESGLYGYMDMEGKLVIPAEYSSAYSFDDGTASVRKDNVWYEITPEGQLKVAPKNTETRWYISENMDYIQQEDNPDTLAVFGEGDTLLFTVTVPNLKYIKACGADGVLWYEIEDPDGEDFVTRHRFGLMNDQGNILTEPQFGRKYSDSKYRFCEGLCAVIDAESGKAGYIDAVGNWVIPPRYKEAESFINGRAWVTEGRAAPFGYYGWIIYERKLINQAGEILFTETVPDTGEYEYEYY
;
A
#
# COMPACT_ATOMS: atom_id res chain seq x y z
N MET A 1 23.07 -18.44 61.63
CA MET A 1 23.13 -17.48 60.52
C MET A 1 23.82 -18.06 59.28
N LYS A 2 25.08 -18.54 59.35
CA LYS A 2 25.78 -19.14 58.18
C LYS A 2 25.11 -20.38 57.57
N ARG A 3 24.47 -21.25 58.36
CA ARG A 3 23.73 -22.41 57.83
C ARG A 3 22.41 -22.05 57.11
N ARG A 4 21.78 -20.91 57.42
CA ARG A 4 20.53 -20.49 56.75
C ARG A 4 20.80 -19.82 55.40
N LEU A 5 21.90 -19.07 55.24
CA LEU A 5 22.28 -18.54 53.93
C LEU A 5 22.69 -19.64 52.94
N MET A 6 23.39 -20.68 53.41
CA MET A 6 23.85 -21.75 52.53
C MET A 6 22.70 -22.62 51.99
N THR A 7 21.62 -22.81 52.77
CA THR A 7 20.43 -23.53 52.31
C THR A 7 19.60 -22.69 51.33
N VAL A 8 19.54 -21.37 51.48
CA VAL A 8 18.83 -20.48 50.54
C VAL A 8 19.58 -20.37 49.21
N SER A 9 20.91 -20.31 49.21
CA SER A 9 21.70 -20.29 47.97
C SER A 9 21.62 -21.61 47.19
N VAL A 10 21.58 -22.76 47.87
CA VAL A 10 21.42 -24.06 47.20
C VAL A 10 20.01 -24.24 46.65
N ILE A 11 18.98 -23.74 47.35
CA ILE A 11 17.59 -23.75 46.85
C ILE A 11 17.42 -22.82 45.64
N LEU A 12 18.06 -21.64 45.62
CA LEU A 12 18.05 -20.76 44.46
C LEU A 12 18.78 -21.36 43.25
N VAL A 13 19.91 -22.04 43.45
CA VAL A 13 20.62 -22.71 42.35
C VAL A 13 19.84 -23.90 41.81
N ILE A 14 19.14 -24.66 42.66
CA ILE A 14 18.27 -25.76 42.24
C ILE A 14 16.99 -25.23 41.56
N LEU A 15 16.42 -24.12 42.01
CA LEU A 15 15.29 -23.45 41.32
C LEU A 15 15.70 -22.84 39.98
N CYS A 16 16.91 -22.28 39.85
CA CYS A 16 17.44 -21.82 38.56
C CYS A 16 17.74 -22.99 37.61
N LEU A 17 18.23 -24.13 38.12
CA LEU A 17 18.44 -25.34 37.30
C LEU A 17 17.12 -26.04 36.91
N LEU A 18 16.09 -25.97 37.75
CA LEU A 18 14.75 -26.48 37.42
C LEU A 18 13.98 -25.51 36.49
N ALA A 19 14.19 -24.20 36.59
CA ALA A 19 13.66 -23.23 35.63
C ALA A 19 14.36 -23.35 34.27
N ALA A 20 15.66 -23.66 34.24
CA ALA A 20 16.39 -23.97 33.00
C ALA A 20 15.97 -25.32 32.39
N ALA A 21 15.48 -26.28 33.19
CA ALA A 21 14.96 -27.55 32.70
C ALA A 21 13.47 -27.48 32.30
N ALA A 22 12.65 -26.65 32.94
CA ALA A 22 11.25 -26.43 32.60
C ALA A 22 11.06 -25.43 31.44
N GLY A 23 12.03 -24.52 31.23
CA GLY A 23 12.11 -23.68 30.02
C GLY A 23 12.67 -24.40 28.80
N ALA A 24 13.09 -25.67 28.94
CA ALA A 24 13.62 -26.49 27.85
C ALA A 24 12.62 -27.54 27.32
N GLU A 25 11.43 -27.67 27.91
CA GLU A 25 10.39 -28.61 27.45
C GLU A 25 9.26 -27.94 26.65
N ASN A 26 9.38 -26.66 26.29
CA ASN A 26 8.52 -25.98 25.32
C ASN A 26 9.30 -25.09 24.33
N ALA A 27 10.60 -25.35 24.14
CA ALA A 27 11.26 -24.95 22.91
C ALA A 27 10.90 -26.01 21.87
N GLY A 28 9.90 -25.75 21.03
CA GLY A 28 9.79 -26.48 19.78
C GLY A 28 11.16 -26.41 19.12
N THR A 29 11.78 -27.57 18.88
CA THR A 29 12.97 -27.62 18.05
C THR A 29 12.52 -27.15 16.66
N ASN A 30 12.74 -25.89 16.35
CA ASN A 30 12.67 -25.43 14.97
C ASN A 30 13.76 -26.21 14.22
N ASP A 31 13.35 -27.30 13.57
CA ASP A 31 14.11 -27.96 12.50
C ASP A 31 14.17 -27.03 11.27
N GLU A 32 14.30 -25.72 11.45
CA GLU A 32 14.39 -24.75 10.37
C GLU A 32 15.73 -24.92 9.66
N LEU A 33 15.64 -24.99 8.33
CA LEU A 33 16.77 -25.07 7.43
C LEU A 33 16.98 -23.70 6.81
N TYR A 34 18.18 -23.16 7.02
CA TYR A 34 18.54 -21.84 6.57
C TYR A 34 19.36 -21.96 5.29
N PRO A 35 18.98 -21.25 4.20
CA PRO A 35 19.82 -21.13 3.02
C PRO A 35 21.24 -20.72 3.40
N LYS A 36 22.22 -21.42 2.84
CA LYS A 36 23.64 -21.19 3.10
C LYS A 36 24.42 -21.38 1.82
N GLN A 37 25.21 -20.38 1.45
CA GLN A 37 26.09 -20.43 0.29
C GLN A 37 27.48 -20.97 0.66
N ALA A 38 28.06 -21.83 -0.17
CA ALA A 38 29.42 -22.30 -0.02
C ALA A 38 30.42 -21.40 -0.74
N GLU A 39 31.72 -21.62 -0.50
CA GLU A 39 32.81 -20.85 -1.13
C GLU A 39 32.81 -20.92 -2.67
N ASN A 40 32.19 -21.96 -3.25
CA ASN A 40 32.03 -22.14 -4.70
C ASN A 40 30.78 -21.42 -5.27
N GLN A 41 30.14 -20.56 -4.48
CA GLN A 41 28.92 -19.80 -4.82
C GLN A 41 27.66 -20.65 -5.06
N LEU A 42 27.72 -21.96 -4.85
CA LEU A 42 26.52 -22.79 -4.84
C LEU A 42 25.81 -22.69 -3.49
N TRP A 43 24.50 -22.82 -3.52
CA TRP A 43 23.61 -22.79 -2.38
C TRP A 43 23.25 -24.19 -1.90
N GLY A 44 23.07 -24.31 -0.60
CA GLY A 44 22.51 -25.45 0.10
C GLY A 44 21.84 -24.95 1.38
N TYR A 45 21.66 -25.81 2.36
CA TYR A 45 20.98 -25.45 3.60
C TYR A 45 21.74 -25.92 4.83
N SER A 46 21.65 -25.14 5.91
CA SER A 46 22.25 -25.45 7.20
C SER A 46 21.25 -25.44 8.35
N ASP A 47 21.62 -26.10 9.43
CA ASP A 47 20.96 -25.96 10.72
C ASP A 47 21.23 -24.59 11.36
N ALA A 48 20.56 -24.27 12.47
CA ALA A 48 20.76 -23.04 13.23
C ALA A 48 22.20 -22.85 13.77
N ALA A 49 22.99 -23.93 13.84
CA ALA A 49 24.39 -23.89 14.24
C ALA A 49 25.35 -23.68 13.06
N GLY A 50 24.81 -23.53 11.83
CA GLY A 50 25.56 -23.32 10.60
C GLY A 50 26.19 -24.57 10.02
N ASN A 51 25.85 -25.77 10.50
CA ASN A 51 26.31 -27.03 9.91
C ASN A 51 25.50 -27.35 8.65
N TRP A 52 26.16 -27.85 7.60
CA TRP A 52 25.46 -28.28 6.39
C TRP A 52 24.50 -29.43 6.68
N VAL A 53 23.23 -29.23 6.32
CA VAL A 53 22.19 -30.27 6.29
C VAL A 53 22.00 -30.73 4.86
N ILE A 54 21.84 -29.79 3.92
CA ILE A 54 21.86 -30.04 2.48
C ILE A 54 23.12 -29.37 1.93
N PRO A 55 24.12 -30.11 1.44
CA PRO A 55 25.34 -29.54 0.91
C PRO A 55 25.08 -28.59 -0.26
N ALA A 56 25.93 -27.58 -0.41
CA ALA A 56 25.85 -26.63 -1.52
C ALA A 56 25.94 -27.32 -2.89
N GLN A 57 24.86 -27.23 -3.67
CA GLN A 57 24.74 -27.85 -4.99
C GLN A 57 23.79 -27.10 -5.94
N TYR A 58 23.05 -26.10 -5.45
CA TYR A 58 22.07 -25.34 -6.22
C TYR A 58 22.63 -23.99 -6.68
N GLN A 59 22.13 -23.48 -7.80
CA GLN A 59 22.46 -22.15 -8.33
C GLN A 59 21.79 -21.04 -7.53
N ASP A 60 20.58 -21.32 -7.05
CA ASP A 60 19.81 -20.41 -6.19
C ASP A 60 18.82 -21.22 -5.32
N THR A 61 18.25 -20.58 -4.31
CA THR A 61 17.38 -21.21 -3.31
C THR A 61 16.45 -20.20 -2.62
N ASP A 62 15.20 -20.61 -2.42
CA ASP A 62 14.30 -19.98 -1.45
C ASP A 62 14.53 -20.52 -0.02
N GLY A 63 14.04 -19.78 0.98
CA GLY A 63 13.84 -20.33 2.31
C GLY A 63 12.76 -21.43 2.34
N PHE A 64 12.90 -22.41 3.23
CA PHE A 64 11.87 -23.43 3.41
C PHE A 64 10.54 -22.81 3.88
N ARG A 65 9.48 -23.01 3.09
CA ARG A 65 8.09 -22.77 3.49
C ARG A 65 7.49 -24.12 3.87
N GLY A 66 7.05 -24.28 5.11
CA GLY A 66 6.62 -25.59 5.60
C GLY A 66 7.72 -26.66 5.45
N ASN A 67 7.52 -27.65 4.57
CA ASN A 67 8.48 -28.75 4.32
C ASN A 67 9.23 -28.65 2.99
N TYR A 68 9.00 -27.60 2.20
CA TYR A 68 9.51 -27.53 0.83
C TYR A 68 10.19 -26.19 0.56
N ALA A 69 11.10 -26.20 -0.42
CA ALA A 69 11.78 -25.00 -0.89
C ALA A 69 12.00 -25.10 -2.40
N CYS A 70 11.92 -23.96 -3.09
CA CYS A 70 12.33 -23.84 -4.48
C CYS A 70 13.87 -23.77 -4.55
N VAL A 71 14.46 -24.48 -5.50
CA VAL A 71 15.89 -24.45 -5.78
C VAL A 71 16.13 -24.47 -7.28
N SER A 72 17.18 -23.78 -7.71
CA SER A 72 17.55 -23.69 -9.11
C SER A 72 18.77 -24.55 -9.41
N ILE A 73 18.76 -25.28 -10.54
CA ILE A 73 19.90 -26.04 -11.04
C ILE A 73 20.30 -25.62 -12.46
N ARG A 74 21.60 -25.58 -12.75
CA ARG A 74 22.10 -25.41 -14.12
C ARG A 74 22.34 -26.76 -14.78
N LYS A 75 21.70 -27.00 -15.93
CA LYS A 75 21.89 -28.24 -16.72
C LYS A 75 23.00 -28.10 -17.77
N ASP A 76 23.33 -29.23 -18.41
CA ASP A 76 24.39 -29.35 -19.43
C ASP A 76 24.15 -28.49 -20.67
N ASP A 77 22.90 -28.11 -20.93
CA ASP A 77 22.49 -27.19 -22.00
C ASP A 77 22.81 -25.70 -21.69
N GLY A 78 23.18 -25.39 -20.44
CA GLY A 78 23.53 -24.06 -20.00
C GLY A 78 22.36 -23.23 -19.45
N TYR A 79 21.16 -23.78 -19.37
CA TYR A 79 19.98 -23.13 -18.79
C TYR A 79 19.82 -23.45 -17.31
N ILE A 80 19.10 -22.57 -16.61
CA ILE A 80 18.72 -22.74 -15.21
C ILE A 80 17.30 -23.30 -15.18
N TYR A 81 17.12 -24.34 -14.38
CA TYR A 81 15.86 -25.03 -14.18
C TYR A 81 15.55 -25.04 -12.70
N ASP A 82 14.36 -24.61 -12.36
CA ASP A 82 13.88 -24.62 -10.99
C ASP A 82 13.24 -25.96 -10.66
N GLY A 83 13.33 -26.37 -9.40
CA GLY A 83 12.68 -27.54 -8.85
C GLY A 83 12.31 -27.31 -7.40
N ILE A 84 11.51 -28.22 -6.85
CA ILE A 84 11.12 -28.16 -5.44
C ILE A 84 11.76 -29.33 -4.72
N ILE A 85 12.40 -29.06 -3.60
CA ILE A 85 13.01 -30.06 -2.74
C ILE A 85 12.29 -30.17 -1.40
N ASP A 86 12.41 -31.33 -0.75
CA ASP A 86 12.05 -31.51 0.65
C ASP A 86 13.21 -31.15 1.60
N ARG A 87 12.96 -31.24 2.91
CA ARG A 87 13.95 -30.97 3.97
C ARG A 87 15.16 -31.91 3.98
N SER A 88 15.14 -33.01 3.21
CA SER A 88 16.30 -33.87 3.01
C SER A 88 17.17 -33.45 1.83
N GLY A 89 16.66 -32.55 0.97
CA GLY A 89 17.27 -32.15 -0.30
C GLY A 89 16.88 -33.05 -1.47
N GLU A 90 15.93 -33.97 -1.28
CA GLU A 90 15.38 -34.77 -2.38
C GLU A 90 14.38 -33.93 -3.18
N PHE A 91 14.46 -33.99 -4.51
CA PHE A 91 13.52 -33.31 -5.40
C PHE A 91 12.14 -33.96 -5.33
N VAL A 92 11.16 -33.18 -4.91
CA VAL A 92 9.72 -33.49 -4.88
C VAL A 92 9.08 -33.08 -6.19
N LEU A 93 9.50 -31.95 -6.75
CA LEU A 93 9.25 -31.59 -8.13
C LEU A 93 10.59 -31.49 -8.84
N GLN A 94 10.82 -32.40 -9.78
CA GLN A 94 12.06 -32.43 -10.53
C GLN A 94 12.16 -31.17 -11.41
N PRO A 95 13.37 -30.62 -11.57
CA PRO A 95 13.67 -29.63 -12.59
C PRO A 95 13.71 -30.34 -13.96
N GLU A 96 12.61 -30.94 -14.39
CA GLU A 96 12.52 -31.80 -15.58
C GLU A 96 11.35 -31.37 -16.47
N TYR A 97 11.55 -30.38 -17.33
CA TYR A 97 10.76 -30.26 -18.55
C TYR A 97 11.68 -30.00 -19.76
N ASP A 98 11.38 -30.68 -20.86
CA ASP A 98 12.20 -30.76 -22.07
C ASP A 98 11.64 -29.79 -23.10
N ILE A 99 12.28 -28.62 -23.21
CA ILE A 99 12.14 -27.75 -24.37
C ILE A 99 13.51 -27.75 -25.03
N GLU A 100 13.69 -28.56 -26.09
CA GLU A 100 14.95 -28.74 -26.83
C GLU A 100 15.59 -27.41 -27.36
N ASP A 101 15.10 -26.19 -27.03
CA ASP A 101 15.65 -24.89 -27.47
C ASP A 101 15.54 -23.72 -26.44
N GLY A 102 15.36 -23.98 -25.13
CA GLY A 102 15.80 -23.03 -24.08
C GLY A 102 15.13 -21.65 -23.96
N TYR A 103 13.80 -21.61 -23.83
CA TYR A 103 13.07 -20.42 -23.39
C TYR A 103 12.03 -20.80 -22.31
N GLY A 104 12.21 -20.28 -21.08
CA GLY A 104 11.18 -20.08 -20.04
C GLY A 104 10.61 -21.29 -19.29
N GLU A 105 11.20 -21.61 -18.12
CA GLU A 105 10.55 -22.34 -17.02
C GLU A 105 10.77 -21.51 -15.75
N GLY A 106 9.76 -21.36 -14.90
CA GLY A 106 9.88 -20.56 -13.68
C GLY A 106 8.83 -20.88 -12.63
N PHE A 107 9.16 -20.59 -11.37
CA PHE A 107 8.23 -20.64 -10.24
C PHE A 107 7.89 -19.22 -9.79
N GLY A 108 6.61 -18.95 -9.54
CA GLY A 108 6.15 -17.75 -8.85
C GLY A 108 5.52 -18.16 -7.52
N GLY A 109 6.15 -17.87 -6.38
CA GLY A 109 5.63 -18.26 -5.07
C GLY A 109 4.65 -17.23 -4.49
N PHE A 110 3.35 -17.53 -4.48
CA PHE A 110 2.33 -16.61 -3.97
C PHE A 110 1.39 -17.27 -2.95
N GLY A 111 1.41 -16.77 -1.72
CA GLY A 111 0.55 -17.20 -0.62
C GLY A 111 1.00 -16.60 0.72
N THR A 112 0.07 -16.45 1.68
CA THR A 112 0.33 -15.79 2.97
C THR A 112 1.46 -16.43 3.78
N TRP A 113 2.04 -15.62 4.67
CA TRP A 113 3.28 -15.75 5.44
C TRP A 113 3.60 -17.05 6.21
N ASP A 114 2.86 -18.16 6.09
CA ASP A 114 3.26 -19.41 6.75
C ASP A 114 3.04 -20.73 5.94
N ASP A 115 2.11 -20.85 4.96
CA ASP A 115 1.71 -22.17 4.39
C ASP A 115 1.07 -22.15 2.95
N GLY A 116 1.50 -21.27 2.05
CA GLY A 116 0.88 -21.01 0.72
C GLY A 116 0.98 -22.09 -0.38
N TYR A 117 0.85 -21.70 -1.66
CA TYR A 117 1.16 -22.54 -2.83
C TYR A 117 2.18 -21.85 -3.74
N TYR A 118 2.90 -22.60 -4.58
CA TYR A 118 3.69 -22.03 -5.68
C TYR A 118 2.89 -22.12 -6.98
N ILE A 119 2.87 -21.05 -7.77
CA ILE A 119 2.47 -21.10 -9.17
C ILE A 119 3.65 -21.66 -9.95
N VAL A 120 3.38 -22.70 -10.72
CA VAL A 120 4.37 -23.37 -11.57
C VAL A 120 3.96 -23.08 -13.00
N TRP A 121 4.87 -22.59 -13.83
CA TRP A 121 4.56 -22.32 -15.22
C TRP A 121 5.69 -22.76 -16.14
N GLN A 122 5.32 -23.03 -17.38
CA GLN A 122 6.21 -23.39 -18.46
C GLN A 122 5.80 -22.62 -19.70
N ARG A 123 6.77 -22.22 -20.50
CA ARG A 123 6.54 -21.64 -21.81
C ARG A 123 7.12 -22.53 -22.91
N ASP A 124 6.33 -22.86 -23.93
CA ASP A 124 6.80 -23.64 -25.07
C ASP A 124 7.47 -22.77 -26.15
N ARG A 125 8.01 -23.39 -27.20
CA ARG A 125 8.69 -22.69 -28.31
C ARG A 125 7.80 -21.75 -29.13
N ASN A 126 6.49 -21.91 -29.03
CA ASN A 126 5.52 -21.08 -29.73
C ASN A 126 5.01 -19.94 -28.84
N ASP A 127 5.68 -19.68 -27.71
CA ASP A 127 5.28 -18.69 -26.71
C ASP A 127 3.93 -19.04 -26.03
N ASN A 128 3.54 -20.33 -26.05
CA ASN A 128 2.38 -20.77 -25.30
C ASN A 128 2.79 -21.08 -23.87
N GLU A 129 2.08 -20.50 -22.91
CA GLU A 129 2.29 -20.75 -21.49
C GLU A 129 1.33 -21.83 -20.98
N SER A 130 1.79 -22.62 -20.03
CA SER A 130 1.00 -23.61 -19.31
C SER A 130 1.30 -23.50 -17.84
N TYR A 131 0.25 -23.48 -17.03
CA TYR A 131 0.31 -23.20 -15.60
C TYR A 131 -0.20 -24.37 -14.77
N GLY A 132 0.32 -24.46 -13.56
CA GLY A 132 -0.01 -25.39 -12.50
C GLY A 132 0.26 -24.75 -11.15
N PHE A 133 0.00 -25.48 -10.09
CA PHE A 133 0.33 -25.04 -8.73
C PHE A 133 0.85 -26.19 -7.88
N PHE A 134 1.76 -25.87 -6.96
CA PHE A 134 2.30 -26.77 -5.96
C PHE A 134 1.82 -26.33 -4.58
N ASP A 135 1.02 -27.16 -3.92
CA ASP A 135 0.55 -26.93 -2.57
C ASP A 135 1.64 -27.21 -1.54
N VAL A 136 2.09 -26.18 -0.81
CA VAL A 136 3.21 -26.32 0.13
C VAL A 136 2.87 -27.20 1.34
N PRO A 137 1.70 -27.10 1.99
CA PRO A 137 1.37 -27.96 3.12
C PRO A 137 1.29 -29.46 2.77
N SER A 138 0.72 -29.83 1.63
CA SER A 138 0.54 -31.24 1.25
C SER A 138 1.64 -31.80 0.33
N GLY A 139 2.43 -30.94 -0.30
CA GLY A 139 3.38 -31.32 -1.34
C GLY A 139 2.72 -31.76 -2.65
N PHE A 140 1.43 -31.47 -2.83
CA PHE A 140 0.66 -31.84 -4.01
C PHE A 140 1.00 -30.91 -5.19
N PHE A 141 1.24 -31.48 -6.38
CA PHE A 141 1.42 -30.73 -7.62
C PHE A 141 0.25 -31.01 -8.57
N SER A 142 -0.44 -29.95 -9.03
CA SER A 142 -1.60 -30.10 -9.90
C SER A 142 -1.27 -30.46 -11.35
N GLY A 143 0.00 -30.31 -11.74
CA GLY A 143 0.45 -30.43 -13.13
C GLY A 143 0.23 -29.15 -13.94
N LEU A 144 0.97 -29.01 -15.03
CA LEU A 144 0.87 -27.88 -15.96
C LEU A 144 -0.28 -28.10 -16.93
N LYS A 145 -1.50 -27.79 -16.49
CA LYS A 145 -2.74 -28.09 -17.23
C LYS A 145 -3.71 -26.92 -17.35
N TYR A 146 -3.40 -25.78 -16.75
CA TYR A 146 -4.22 -24.56 -16.81
C TYR A 146 -3.61 -23.55 -17.77
N GLU A 147 -4.43 -22.66 -18.32
CA GLU A 147 -3.91 -21.54 -19.11
C GLU A 147 -3.40 -20.39 -18.24
N ASN A 148 -3.94 -20.25 -17.03
CA ASN A 148 -3.41 -19.38 -16.01
C ASN A 148 -3.79 -19.90 -14.62
N VAL A 149 -2.97 -19.57 -13.63
CA VAL A 149 -3.27 -19.72 -12.20
C VAL A 149 -3.14 -18.34 -11.59
N LEU A 150 -4.17 -17.86 -10.92
CA LEU A 150 -4.21 -16.48 -10.45
C LEU A 150 -3.74 -16.37 -9.00
N ASP A 151 -3.16 -15.21 -8.69
CA ASP A 151 -2.61 -14.89 -7.38
C ASP A 151 -3.71 -14.59 -6.36
N THR A 152 -3.64 -15.19 -5.18
CA THR A 152 -4.61 -14.98 -4.11
C THR A 152 -3.96 -14.59 -2.80
N TYR A 153 -4.60 -13.64 -2.09
CA TYR A 153 -4.21 -13.24 -0.74
C TYR A 153 -5.07 -14.00 0.27
N GLY A 154 -4.48 -15.00 0.92
CA GLY A 154 -5.13 -15.71 2.02
C GLY A 154 -4.91 -17.22 1.96
N LYS A 155 -5.44 -17.93 2.96
CA LYS A 155 -5.52 -19.39 2.94
C LYS A 155 -6.75 -19.80 2.12
N CYS A 156 -6.53 -20.13 0.85
CA CYS A 156 -7.59 -20.60 -0.05
C CYS A 156 -7.66 -22.14 -0.05
N ASP A 157 -8.88 -22.70 -0.02
CA ASP A 157 -9.14 -24.14 -0.23
C ASP A 157 -9.33 -24.47 -1.73
N LEU A 158 -9.76 -23.49 -2.52
CA LEU A 158 -9.86 -23.57 -3.97
C LEU A 158 -8.93 -22.54 -4.63
N ILE A 159 -8.23 -22.96 -5.68
CA ILE A 159 -7.27 -22.14 -6.43
C ILE A 159 -7.94 -21.59 -7.69
N PRO A 160 -7.97 -20.27 -7.90
CA PRO A 160 -8.52 -19.70 -9.12
C PRO A 160 -7.62 -20.02 -10.32
N VAL A 161 -8.26 -20.49 -11.38
CA VAL A 161 -7.63 -20.90 -12.63
C VAL A 161 -8.43 -20.37 -13.81
N SER A 162 -7.78 -20.15 -14.95
CA SER A 162 -8.48 -19.66 -16.14
C SER A 162 -8.28 -20.53 -17.38
N GLU A 163 -9.17 -20.32 -18.34
CA GLU A 163 -9.14 -20.87 -19.71
C GLU A 163 -9.62 -19.79 -20.68
N LYS A 164 -8.91 -19.58 -21.79
CA LYS A 164 -9.31 -18.68 -22.88
C LYS A 164 -10.14 -19.42 -23.91
N ARG A 165 -11.29 -18.85 -24.24
CA ARG A 165 -12.17 -19.31 -25.32
C ARG A 165 -12.46 -18.15 -26.25
N ASP A 166 -12.09 -18.30 -27.52
CA ASP A 166 -12.24 -17.27 -28.55
C ASP A 166 -11.59 -15.91 -28.20
N GLY A 167 -10.51 -15.94 -27.42
CA GLY A 167 -9.77 -14.75 -26.97
C GLY A 167 -10.26 -14.13 -25.66
N THR A 168 -11.38 -14.61 -25.12
CA THR A 168 -11.90 -14.18 -23.81
C THR A 168 -11.48 -15.14 -22.72
N GLU A 169 -11.01 -14.61 -21.59
CA GLU A 169 -10.61 -15.39 -20.42
C GLU A 169 -11.82 -15.71 -19.54
N TYR A 170 -12.00 -16.99 -19.20
CA TYR A 170 -13.07 -17.49 -18.34
C TYR A 170 -12.45 -18.09 -17.08
N MET A 171 -13.05 -17.78 -15.93
CA MET A 171 -12.53 -18.20 -14.64
C MET A 171 -13.23 -19.44 -14.11
N GLY A 172 -12.44 -20.35 -13.54
CA GLY A 172 -12.88 -21.50 -12.76
C GLY A 172 -12.05 -21.66 -11.48
N PHE A 173 -12.34 -22.69 -10.70
CA PHE A 173 -11.63 -22.94 -9.44
C PHE A 173 -11.29 -24.42 -9.28
N ALA A 174 -10.03 -24.69 -8.99
CA ALA A 174 -9.50 -26.03 -8.77
C ALA A 174 -9.39 -26.34 -7.27
N ASP A 175 -9.71 -27.57 -6.88
CA ASP A 175 -9.45 -28.04 -5.53
C ASP A 175 -7.95 -28.08 -5.27
N ARG A 176 -7.52 -27.46 -4.16
CA ARG A 176 -6.09 -27.30 -3.82
C ARG A 176 -5.37 -28.63 -3.57
N THR A 177 -6.08 -29.68 -3.17
CA THR A 177 -5.48 -30.97 -2.79
C THR A 177 -5.49 -32.01 -3.90
N THR A 178 -6.37 -31.84 -4.89
CA THR A 178 -6.55 -32.77 -6.00
C THR A 178 -6.21 -32.16 -7.36
N GLY A 179 -6.16 -30.82 -7.45
CA GLY A 179 -6.00 -30.10 -8.70
C GLY A 179 -7.16 -30.33 -9.68
N GLU A 180 -8.28 -30.88 -9.24
CA GLU A 180 -9.43 -31.08 -10.12
C GLU A 180 -10.31 -29.84 -10.12
N LEU A 181 -10.86 -29.50 -11.29
CA LEU A 181 -11.75 -28.36 -11.42
C LEU A 181 -13.04 -28.64 -10.65
N VAL A 182 -13.31 -27.83 -9.64
CA VAL A 182 -14.54 -27.89 -8.83
C VAL A 182 -15.59 -26.94 -9.39
N LEU A 183 -15.18 -25.71 -9.70
CA LEU A 183 -16.02 -24.71 -10.34
C LEU A 183 -15.62 -24.56 -11.81
N PRO A 184 -16.57 -24.71 -12.76
CA PRO A 184 -16.25 -24.64 -14.18
C PRO A 184 -15.81 -23.24 -14.62
N TYR A 185 -15.12 -23.14 -15.75
CA TYR A 185 -14.72 -21.86 -16.36
C TYR A 185 -15.92 -21.07 -16.88
N GLN A 186 -16.59 -20.36 -15.99
CA GLN A 186 -17.77 -19.55 -16.28
C GLN A 186 -17.92 -18.35 -15.35
N TYR A 187 -16.96 -18.05 -14.49
CA TYR A 187 -17.07 -16.97 -13.51
C TYR A 187 -16.22 -15.76 -13.91
N TRP A 188 -16.54 -14.63 -13.31
CA TRP A 188 -15.83 -13.37 -13.39
C TRP A 188 -15.53 -12.88 -11.97
N ILE A 189 -14.35 -12.29 -11.79
CA ILE A 189 -13.88 -11.64 -10.57
C ILE A 189 -13.27 -10.31 -11.02
N SER A 190 -13.62 -9.21 -10.37
CA SER A 190 -13.00 -7.91 -10.67
C SER A 190 -11.50 -7.99 -10.32
N THR A 191 -10.63 -7.70 -11.30
CA THR A 191 -9.16 -7.86 -11.19
C THR A 191 -8.47 -6.70 -10.49
N GLU A 192 -9.21 -5.71 -9.99
CA GLU A 192 -8.65 -4.60 -9.24
C GLU A 192 -8.78 -4.87 -7.75
N TYR A 193 -7.75 -5.53 -7.22
CA TYR A 193 -7.45 -5.73 -5.81
C TYR A 193 -8.27 -6.79 -5.08
N PHE A 194 -7.53 -7.77 -4.56
CA PHE A 194 -7.93 -8.78 -3.57
C PHE A 194 -8.75 -9.97 -4.10
N ILE A 195 -8.05 -10.99 -4.62
CA ILE A 195 -8.68 -12.31 -4.75
C ILE A 195 -8.87 -12.87 -3.33
N SER A 196 -10.11 -12.83 -2.84
CA SER A 196 -10.53 -13.43 -1.58
C SER A 196 -10.50 -14.95 -1.64
N ALA A 197 -9.98 -15.54 -0.57
CA ALA A 197 -10.22 -16.94 -0.24
C ALA A 197 -11.70 -17.14 0.13
N PHE A 198 -12.31 -18.23 -0.35
CA PHE A 198 -13.60 -18.76 0.14
C PHE A 198 -13.65 -18.70 1.67
N HIS A 199 -14.28 -17.66 2.21
CA HIS A 199 -14.36 -17.47 3.65
C HIS A 199 -15.45 -18.37 4.21
N GLU A 200 -15.11 -19.14 5.25
CA GLU A 200 -16.00 -20.17 5.83
C GLU A 200 -16.60 -21.15 4.80
N GLY A 201 -15.94 -21.30 3.63
CA GLY A 201 -16.36 -22.21 2.56
C GLY A 201 -17.38 -21.62 1.57
N VAL A 202 -17.59 -20.30 1.55
CA VAL A 202 -18.50 -19.59 0.62
C VAL A 202 -17.82 -18.36 0.03
N GLU A 203 -18.12 -18.04 -1.23
CA GLU A 203 -17.65 -16.84 -1.93
C GLU A 203 -18.76 -16.26 -2.82
N ALA A 204 -18.78 -14.94 -3.02
CA ALA A 204 -19.65 -14.28 -4.00
C ALA A 204 -18.96 -14.23 -5.38
N LEU A 205 -19.54 -14.87 -6.39
CA LEU A 205 -18.97 -14.96 -7.74
C LEU A 205 -20.00 -14.59 -8.81
N ALA A 206 -19.62 -13.79 -9.80
CA ALA A 206 -20.50 -13.46 -10.92
C ALA A 206 -20.30 -14.45 -12.08
N PRO A 207 -21.34 -15.13 -12.60
CA PRO A 207 -21.20 -15.93 -13.81
C PRO A 207 -21.04 -15.01 -15.03
N VAL A 208 -20.19 -15.38 -15.98
CA VAL A 208 -20.05 -14.69 -17.28
C VAL A 208 -21.31 -14.94 -18.09
N THR A 209 -22.02 -13.86 -18.42
CA THR A 209 -23.32 -13.93 -19.11
C THR A 209 -23.21 -13.64 -20.61
N GLY A 210 -22.08 -13.10 -21.05
CA GLY A 210 -21.83 -12.76 -22.44
C GLY A 210 -20.46 -12.13 -22.62
N GLN A 211 -20.28 -11.53 -23.79
CA GLN A 211 -19.07 -10.82 -24.17
C GLN A 211 -19.47 -9.43 -24.67
N ASP A 212 -18.71 -8.41 -24.30
CA ASP A 212 -18.90 -7.05 -24.82
C ASP A 212 -18.57 -7.03 -26.32
N GLU A 213 -19.47 -6.48 -27.14
CA GLU A 213 -19.30 -6.48 -28.60
C GLU A 213 -18.22 -5.50 -29.08
N GLU A 214 -17.85 -4.50 -28.29
CA GLU A 214 -16.88 -3.46 -28.64
C GLU A 214 -15.47 -3.79 -28.13
N THR A 215 -15.35 -4.24 -26.87
CA THR A 215 -14.06 -4.54 -26.25
C THR A 215 -13.66 -6.01 -26.37
N GLY A 216 -14.64 -6.92 -26.46
CA GLY A 216 -14.41 -8.36 -26.43
C GLY A 216 -14.24 -8.94 -25.01
N ASP A 217 -14.45 -8.14 -23.98
CA ASP A 217 -14.30 -8.56 -22.58
C ASP A 217 -15.51 -9.37 -22.10
N ALA A 218 -15.32 -10.21 -21.08
CA ALA A 218 -16.42 -10.95 -20.47
C ALA A 218 -17.36 -10.02 -19.71
N VAL A 219 -18.67 -10.23 -19.85
CA VAL A 219 -19.71 -9.46 -19.15
C VAL A 219 -20.15 -10.22 -17.89
N PRO A 220 -19.86 -9.72 -16.68
CA PRO A 220 -20.30 -10.36 -15.45
C PRO A 220 -21.82 -10.29 -15.31
N GLY A 221 -22.40 -11.40 -14.86
CA GLY A 221 -23.79 -11.49 -14.41
C GLY A 221 -23.96 -11.00 -12.98
N LYS A 222 -25.10 -11.34 -12.38
CA LYS A 222 -25.32 -11.09 -10.94
C LYS A 222 -24.44 -11.99 -10.10
N PHE A 223 -23.86 -11.45 -9.03
CA PHE A 223 -23.12 -12.24 -8.07
C PHE A 223 -24.01 -13.31 -7.42
N GLU A 224 -23.53 -14.53 -7.43
CA GLU A 224 -24.12 -15.70 -6.81
C GLU A 224 -23.24 -16.14 -5.64
N LEU A 225 -23.87 -16.64 -4.58
CA LEU A 225 -23.14 -17.22 -3.45
C LEU A 225 -22.81 -18.68 -3.75
N VAL A 226 -21.52 -18.98 -3.86
CA VAL A 226 -21.01 -20.28 -4.29
C VAL A 226 -20.25 -20.94 -3.16
N LYS A 227 -20.54 -22.22 -2.91
CA LYS A 227 -19.83 -23.04 -1.93
C LYS A 227 -18.58 -23.66 -2.54
N THR A 228 -17.64 -24.08 -1.68
CA THR A 228 -16.44 -24.82 -2.11
C THR A 228 -16.72 -26.15 -2.80
N ASP A 229 -17.92 -26.72 -2.70
CA ASP A 229 -18.34 -27.93 -3.42
C ASP A 229 -19.06 -27.65 -4.75
N GLY A 230 -19.18 -26.38 -5.14
CA GLY A 230 -19.93 -25.93 -6.32
C GLY A 230 -21.42 -25.74 -6.11
N GLY A 231 -21.93 -25.96 -4.90
CA GLY A 231 -23.32 -25.66 -4.57
C GLY A 231 -23.59 -24.15 -4.58
N ILE A 232 -24.62 -23.72 -5.31
CA ILE A 232 -25.10 -22.33 -5.28
C ILE A 232 -26.11 -22.17 -4.14
N ILE A 233 -25.87 -21.20 -3.26
CA ILE A 233 -26.84 -20.78 -2.25
C ILE A 233 -27.90 -19.93 -2.94
N GLN A 234 -29.15 -20.41 -2.93
CA GLN A 234 -30.26 -19.73 -3.56
C GLN A 234 -30.78 -18.60 -2.67
N LEU A 235 -30.70 -17.36 -3.14
CA LEU A 235 -31.28 -16.20 -2.48
C LEU A 235 -32.74 -15.97 -2.93
N PRO A 236 -33.58 -15.31 -2.12
CA PRO A 236 -34.94 -14.96 -2.51
C PRO A 236 -34.98 -14.03 -3.73
N ASP A 237 -36.09 -14.08 -4.49
CA ASP A 237 -36.31 -13.17 -5.62
C ASP A 237 -36.15 -11.69 -5.20
N GLY A 238 -35.29 -10.96 -5.90
CA GLY A 238 -35.02 -9.54 -5.64
C GLY A 238 -33.90 -9.27 -4.62
N ILE A 239 -33.27 -10.33 -4.09
CA ILE A 239 -32.09 -10.23 -3.22
C ILE A 239 -30.88 -10.83 -3.95
N SER A 240 -29.76 -10.10 -3.98
CA SER A 240 -28.52 -10.52 -4.63
C SER A 240 -27.32 -10.41 -3.68
N ALA A 241 -26.26 -11.17 -3.93
CA ALA A 241 -24.95 -10.90 -3.34
C ALA A 241 -24.32 -9.66 -4.00
N VAL A 242 -23.32 -9.06 -3.36
CA VAL A 242 -22.53 -7.97 -3.94
C VAL A 242 -21.09 -8.38 -4.17
N ASP A 243 -20.35 -7.59 -4.96
CA ASP A 243 -18.93 -7.84 -5.18
C ASP A 243 -18.17 -7.70 -3.87
N GLY A 244 -17.26 -8.64 -3.59
CA GLY A 244 -16.49 -8.67 -2.34
C GLY A 244 -17.27 -9.09 -1.08
N SER A 245 -18.55 -9.49 -1.17
CA SER A 245 -19.28 -10.07 -0.03
C SER A 245 -18.56 -11.31 0.48
N ARG A 246 -18.32 -11.37 1.79
CA ARG A 246 -17.65 -12.50 2.44
C ARG A 246 -18.48 -13.05 3.57
N MET A 247 -18.43 -14.36 3.72
CA MET A 247 -19.05 -15.00 4.87
C MET A 247 -18.23 -14.73 6.12
N SER A 248 -18.90 -14.31 7.18
CA SER A 248 -18.30 -14.18 8.49
C SER A 248 -19.30 -14.61 9.54
N GLU A 249 -18.89 -15.52 10.42
CA GLU A 249 -19.72 -16.05 11.50
C GLU A 249 -21.03 -16.69 11.01
N GLY A 250 -20.99 -17.30 9.82
CA GLY A 250 -22.13 -17.96 9.19
C GLY A 250 -23.17 -17.03 8.54
N LEU A 251 -22.91 -15.72 8.50
CA LEU A 251 -23.72 -14.73 7.79
C LEU A 251 -22.94 -14.09 6.64
N ILE A 252 -23.67 -13.65 5.63
CA ILE A 252 -23.13 -12.91 4.48
C ILE A 252 -24.04 -11.74 4.15
N ASP A 253 -23.43 -10.61 3.81
CA ASP A 253 -24.12 -9.41 3.36
C ASP A 253 -24.81 -9.66 2.02
N VAL A 254 -26.04 -9.15 1.90
CA VAL A 254 -26.87 -9.24 0.69
C VAL A 254 -27.59 -7.93 0.47
N MET A 255 -27.97 -7.66 -0.78
CA MET A 255 -28.60 -6.40 -1.18
C MET A 255 -29.97 -6.65 -1.81
N ASP A 256 -30.95 -5.79 -1.48
CA ASP A 256 -32.23 -5.74 -2.20
C ASP A 256 -32.05 -4.97 -3.52
N ASP A 257 -32.32 -5.64 -4.64
CA ASP A 257 -32.11 -5.12 -6.00
C ASP A 257 -32.91 -3.84 -6.31
N SER A 258 -34.03 -3.63 -5.61
CA SER A 258 -34.96 -2.54 -5.90
C SER A 258 -34.66 -1.28 -5.10
N THR A 259 -34.08 -1.44 -3.92
CA THR A 259 -33.80 -0.34 -2.98
C THR A 259 -32.31 -0.04 -2.87
N GLY A 260 -31.44 -1.00 -3.18
CA GLY A 260 -30.00 -0.91 -2.94
C GLY A 260 -29.62 -1.05 -1.46
N LEU A 261 -30.56 -1.41 -0.58
CA LEU A 261 -30.30 -1.55 0.85
C LEU A 261 -29.67 -2.92 1.15
N PHE A 262 -28.80 -2.94 2.14
CA PHE A 262 -28.09 -4.10 2.65
C PHE A 262 -28.85 -4.78 3.79
N GLY A 263 -28.71 -6.10 3.85
CA GLY A 263 -29.15 -7.00 4.90
C GLY A 263 -28.22 -8.22 4.97
N TYR A 264 -28.65 -9.32 5.60
CA TYR A 264 -27.82 -10.51 5.77
C TYR A 264 -28.58 -11.81 5.56
N ALA A 265 -27.90 -12.79 4.95
CA ALA A 265 -28.41 -14.14 4.74
C ALA A 265 -27.51 -15.21 5.40
N ASP A 266 -28.09 -16.37 5.72
CA ASP A 266 -27.35 -17.53 6.21
C ASP A 266 -26.81 -18.41 5.06
N ILE A 267 -26.00 -19.43 5.42
CA ILE A 267 -25.46 -20.44 4.48
C ILE A 267 -26.51 -21.29 3.72
N ASN A 268 -27.79 -21.15 4.08
CA ASN A 268 -28.91 -21.82 3.42
C ASN A 268 -29.68 -20.88 2.49
N GLY A 269 -29.29 -19.60 2.43
CA GLY A 269 -29.93 -18.58 1.61
C GLY A 269 -31.15 -17.94 2.27
N ASN A 270 -31.39 -18.19 3.56
CA ASN A 270 -32.44 -17.51 4.29
C ASN A 270 -31.97 -16.11 4.66
N VAL A 271 -32.72 -15.09 4.30
CA VAL A 271 -32.50 -13.72 4.81
C VAL A 271 -32.80 -13.72 6.31
N VAL A 272 -31.75 -13.62 7.12
CA VAL A 272 -31.82 -13.56 8.58
C VAL A 272 -32.12 -12.14 9.03
N ILE A 273 -31.49 -11.16 8.37
CA ILE A 273 -31.67 -9.73 8.62
C ILE A 273 -32.16 -9.10 7.32
N THR A 274 -33.42 -8.68 7.32
CA THR A 274 -34.06 -8.08 6.14
C THR A 274 -33.30 -6.82 5.71
N PRO A 275 -33.02 -6.63 4.40
CA PRO A 275 -32.41 -5.42 3.89
C PRO A 275 -33.09 -4.14 4.38
N ALA A 276 -32.31 -3.30 5.05
CA ALA A 276 -32.79 -2.09 5.70
C ALA A 276 -31.71 -1.02 5.87
N TYR A 277 -30.47 -1.30 5.49
CA TYR A 277 -29.30 -0.48 5.77
C TYR A 277 -28.72 0.10 4.50
N VAL A 278 -28.19 1.32 4.55
CA VAL A 278 -27.51 1.94 3.41
C VAL A 278 -26.20 1.21 3.12
N TRP A 279 -25.53 0.75 4.17
CA TRP A 279 -24.31 -0.03 4.11
C TRP A 279 -24.21 -0.99 5.31
N ALA A 280 -23.43 -2.06 5.16
CA ALA A 280 -23.25 -3.12 6.15
C ALA A 280 -21.82 -3.68 6.12
N SER A 281 -21.20 -3.84 7.28
CA SER A 281 -19.90 -4.52 7.43
C SER A 281 -20.07 -6.03 7.59
N VAL A 282 -18.97 -6.78 7.48
CA VAL A 282 -18.97 -8.19 7.95
C VAL A 282 -19.16 -8.27 9.47
N PHE A 283 -19.63 -9.43 9.95
CA PHE A 283 -19.70 -9.73 11.37
C PHE A 283 -18.31 -10.00 11.95
N VAL A 284 -18.01 -9.40 13.10
CA VAL A 284 -16.76 -9.58 13.86
C VAL A 284 -17.06 -9.61 15.36
N ASP A 285 -16.68 -10.71 16.02
CA ASP A 285 -17.00 -10.99 17.42
C ASP A 285 -18.52 -10.88 17.71
N GLY A 286 -19.33 -11.34 16.76
CA GLY A 286 -20.78 -11.39 16.82
C GLY A 286 -21.53 -10.08 16.65
N GLN A 287 -20.87 -9.08 16.09
CA GLN A 287 -21.47 -7.78 15.77
C GLN A 287 -21.11 -7.31 14.37
N ALA A 288 -21.98 -6.54 13.74
CA ALA A 288 -21.67 -5.84 12.49
C ALA A 288 -22.06 -4.37 12.60
N THR A 289 -21.27 -3.49 11.98
CA THR A 289 -21.59 -2.08 11.80
C THR A 289 -22.54 -1.96 10.62
N VAL A 290 -23.60 -1.18 10.80
CA VAL A 290 -24.55 -0.85 9.74
C VAL A 290 -24.80 0.65 9.70
N GLU A 291 -24.94 1.17 8.50
CA GLU A 291 -25.37 2.54 8.26
C GLU A 291 -26.88 2.56 8.09
N LEU A 292 -27.58 3.30 8.97
CA LEU A 292 -29.04 3.42 8.94
C LEU A 292 -29.49 4.51 7.94
N THR A 293 -28.71 5.59 7.85
CA THR A 293 -28.88 6.76 6.98
C THR A 293 -27.52 7.44 6.79
N GLU A 294 -27.41 8.37 5.84
CA GLU A 294 -26.17 9.11 5.47
C GLU A 294 -25.33 9.63 6.67
N ASP A 295 -25.94 9.89 7.84
CA ASP A 295 -25.25 10.38 9.04
C ASP A 295 -25.43 9.52 10.32
N ASN A 296 -25.96 8.27 10.23
CA ASN A 296 -26.25 7.47 11.44
C ASN A 296 -25.78 6.01 11.31
N TYR A 297 -24.98 5.56 12.29
CA TYR A 297 -24.45 4.20 12.36
C TYR A 297 -24.97 3.45 13.58
N ALA A 298 -25.02 2.12 13.47
CA ALA A 298 -25.40 1.24 14.57
C ALA A 298 -24.57 -0.04 14.55
N LEU A 299 -24.40 -0.65 15.73
CA LEU A 299 -24.00 -2.06 15.84
C LEU A 299 -25.23 -2.92 15.97
N ILE A 300 -25.24 -4.00 15.23
CA ILE A 300 -26.28 -5.03 15.30
C ILE A 300 -25.68 -6.37 15.71
N ASP A 301 -26.49 -7.18 16.38
CA ASP A 301 -26.20 -8.60 16.60
C ASP A 301 -26.63 -9.47 15.40
N HIS A 302 -26.40 -10.77 15.47
CA HIS A 302 -26.75 -11.75 14.43
C HIS A 302 -28.25 -11.82 14.12
N GLU A 303 -29.11 -11.30 15.00
CA GLU A 303 -30.55 -11.20 14.80
C GLU A 303 -30.97 -9.83 14.21
N GLY A 304 -30.01 -8.94 13.92
CA GLY A 304 -30.24 -7.59 13.40
C GLY A 304 -30.75 -6.62 14.47
N LYS A 305 -30.68 -7.01 15.74
CA LYS A 305 -31.09 -6.13 16.83
C LYS A 305 -29.96 -5.15 17.11
N ILE A 306 -30.34 -3.88 17.11
CA ILE A 306 -29.44 -2.78 17.50
C ILE A 306 -28.95 -3.01 18.92
N VAL A 307 -27.64 -3.22 19.05
CA VAL A 307 -26.90 -3.33 20.30
C VAL A 307 -26.47 -1.94 20.77
N LEU A 308 -25.98 -1.12 19.82
CA LEU A 308 -25.56 0.26 20.03
C LEU A 308 -26.01 1.12 18.85
N LEU A 309 -26.42 2.34 19.14
CA LEU A 309 -26.95 3.29 18.17
C LEU A 309 -26.32 4.65 18.40
N ASP A 310 -25.74 5.23 17.35
CA ASP A 310 -25.24 6.60 17.38
C ASP A 310 -26.33 7.57 16.91
N GLU A 311 -27.22 7.97 17.83
CA GLU A 311 -28.34 8.88 17.53
C GLU A 311 -27.96 10.37 17.64
N ASP A 312 -26.81 10.72 18.24
CA ASP A 312 -26.44 12.09 18.62
C ASP A 312 -24.92 12.38 18.47
N GLU A 313 -24.20 11.68 17.57
CA GLU A 313 -22.73 11.78 17.43
C GLU A 313 -22.01 11.56 18.78
N GLN A 314 -22.49 10.59 19.57
CA GLN A 314 -21.90 10.24 20.86
C GLN A 314 -20.65 9.37 20.72
N PHE A 315 -20.42 8.84 19.53
CA PHE A 315 -19.29 7.97 19.21
C PHE A 315 -18.41 8.66 18.17
N THR A 316 -17.10 8.42 18.22
CA THR A 316 -16.17 8.98 17.22
C THR A 316 -16.35 8.24 15.88
N VAL A 317 -16.38 6.90 15.94
CA VAL A 317 -16.79 5.97 14.89
C VAL A 317 -17.33 4.73 15.64
N ILE A 318 -18.24 3.93 15.03
CA ILE A 318 -18.59 2.61 15.58
C ILE A 318 -18.21 1.53 14.56
N MET A 319 -17.03 0.91 14.70
CA MET A 319 -16.60 -0.20 13.83
C MET A 319 -16.54 -1.53 14.59
N ALA A 320 -17.16 -2.57 14.04
CA ALA A 320 -17.05 -3.91 14.60
C ALA A 320 -15.59 -4.44 14.50
N GLU A 321 -14.86 -4.43 15.62
CA GLU A 321 -13.47 -4.92 15.70
C GLU A 321 -13.31 -6.18 16.56
N LYS A 322 -12.15 -6.86 16.49
CA LYS A 322 -11.81 -7.95 17.41
C LYS A 322 -11.23 -7.39 18.70
N ALA A 323 -11.92 -7.57 19.83
CA ALA A 323 -11.43 -7.13 21.14
C ALA A 323 -11.57 -8.22 22.22
N GLY A 324 -12.30 -9.30 21.94
CA GLY A 324 -12.66 -10.32 22.93
C GLY A 324 -13.76 -9.85 23.89
N THR A 325 -14.57 -10.80 24.37
CA THR A 325 -15.81 -10.52 25.13
C THR A 325 -15.57 -9.83 26.48
N GLY A 326 -16.39 -8.82 26.81
CA GLY A 326 -16.42 -8.09 28.06
C GLY A 326 -15.28 -7.09 28.24
N LYS A 327 -14.59 -6.75 27.16
CA LYS A 327 -13.48 -5.79 27.16
C LYS A 327 -13.95 -4.42 26.65
N PRO A 328 -13.26 -3.33 27.02
CA PRO A 328 -13.51 -2.03 26.42
C PRO A 328 -13.26 -2.10 24.91
N LYS A 329 -14.23 -1.62 24.14
CA LYS A 329 -14.21 -1.70 22.68
C LYS A 329 -14.46 -0.34 22.04
N TYR A 330 -15.60 0.27 22.40
CA TYR A 330 -16.06 1.50 21.75
C TYR A 330 -15.87 2.72 22.65
N ALA A 331 -15.21 3.74 22.11
CA ALA A 331 -15.10 5.05 22.73
C ALA A 331 -16.46 5.75 22.68
N TYR A 332 -16.97 6.18 23.84
CA TYR A 332 -18.26 6.86 23.93
C TYR A 332 -18.14 8.18 24.69
N ARG A 333 -18.88 9.19 24.28
CA ARG A 333 -18.91 10.50 24.90
C ARG A 333 -19.98 10.55 25.99
N GLY A 334 -19.56 10.71 27.24
CA GLY A 334 -20.46 10.85 28.38
C GLY A 334 -21.14 12.21 28.46
N GLU A 335 -22.14 12.34 29.34
CA GLU A 335 -22.87 13.60 29.60
C GLU A 335 -21.97 14.78 30.01
N ASN A 336 -20.78 14.50 30.54
CA ASN A 336 -19.77 15.49 30.92
C ASN A 336 -18.94 15.99 29.73
N GLY A 337 -19.17 15.46 28.53
CA GLY A 337 -18.44 15.77 27.30
C GLY A 337 -17.09 15.09 27.16
N LEU A 338 -16.69 14.26 28.13
CA LEU A 338 -15.48 13.43 28.10
C LEU A 338 -15.79 12.06 27.48
N PHE A 339 -14.76 11.39 27.00
CA PHE A 339 -14.82 10.03 26.47
C PHE A 339 -14.50 8.99 27.55
N GLY A 340 -15.24 7.90 27.52
CA GLY A 340 -15.00 6.65 28.24
C GLY A 340 -15.11 5.48 27.28
N TYR A 341 -15.19 4.25 27.81
CA TYR A 341 -15.35 3.05 27.00
C TYR A 341 -16.50 2.18 27.47
N ILE A 342 -17.21 1.63 26.51
CA ILE A 342 -18.21 0.58 26.71
C ILE A 342 -17.70 -0.76 26.15
N ASP A 343 -18.22 -1.84 26.71
CA ASP A 343 -18.04 -3.19 26.16
C ASP A 343 -19.00 -3.44 24.97
N GLU A 344 -18.90 -4.63 24.40
CA GLU A 344 -19.72 -5.03 23.26
C GLU A 344 -21.22 -5.10 23.59
N GLN A 345 -21.63 -5.15 24.86
CA GLN A 345 -23.04 -5.07 25.27
C GLN A 345 -23.48 -3.64 25.60
N GLY A 346 -22.64 -2.64 25.32
CA GLY A 346 -22.89 -1.24 25.61
C GLY A 346 -22.81 -0.89 27.10
N GLN A 347 -22.26 -1.78 27.94
CA GLN A 347 -22.06 -1.48 29.36
C GLN A 347 -20.79 -0.66 29.54
N VAL A 348 -20.86 0.35 30.39
CA VAL A 348 -19.70 1.17 30.73
C VAL A 348 -18.66 0.33 31.48
N VAL A 349 -17.52 0.11 30.86
CA VAL A 349 -16.35 -0.58 31.45
C VAL A 349 -15.23 0.37 31.82
N MET A 350 -15.13 1.53 31.15
CA MET A 350 -14.33 2.66 31.62
C MET A 350 -15.19 3.93 31.63
N PRO A 351 -15.37 4.58 32.80
CA PRO A 351 -16.16 5.80 32.87
C PRO A 351 -15.47 6.96 32.13
N PRO A 352 -16.24 7.99 31.71
CA PRO A 352 -15.71 9.09 30.91
C PRO A 352 -14.65 9.91 31.66
N GLN A 353 -13.44 9.93 31.11
CA GLN A 353 -12.27 10.57 31.73
C GLN A 353 -11.26 11.15 30.72
N PHE A 354 -11.41 10.86 29.43
CA PHE A 354 -10.54 11.33 28.35
C PHE A 354 -11.20 12.50 27.62
N ILE A 355 -10.43 13.42 27.06
CA ILE A 355 -11.02 14.48 26.20
C ILE A 355 -11.18 14.05 24.75
N HIS A 356 -10.45 13.02 24.35
CA HIS A 356 -10.54 12.33 23.08
C HIS A 356 -10.16 10.87 23.32
N ALA A 357 -10.76 9.96 22.56
CA ALA A 357 -10.48 8.54 22.63
C ALA A 357 -10.83 7.89 21.29
N ASP A 358 -9.89 7.11 20.78
CA ASP A 358 -10.12 6.19 19.66
C ASP A 358 -10.68 4.86 20.18
N ASP A 359 -11.32 4.11 19.30
CA ASP A 359 -11.71 2.73 19.56
C ASP A 359 -10.49 1.82 19.79
N PHE A 360 -10.72 0.70 20.47
CA PHE A 360 -9.66 -0.27 20.75
C PHE A 360 -9.29 -1.09 19.51
N ALA A 361 -8.12 -0.81 18.93
CA ALA A 361 -7.49 -1.65 17.91
C ALA A 361 -6.75 -2.82 18.57
N GLY A 362 -7.42 -3.97 18.66
CA GLY A 362 -6.93 -5.13 19.39
C GLY A 362 -6.96 -4.90 20.90
N ASP A 363 -5.78 -4.89 21.55
CA ASP A 363 -5.67 -4.69 23.01
C ASP A 363 -5.30 -3.25 23.42
N TYR A 364 -5.23 -2.30 22.47
CA TYR A 364 -4.74 -0.93 22.71
C TYR A 364 -5.65 0.15 22.11
N ALA A 365 -5.70 1.31 22.75
CA ALA A 365 -6.39 2.50 22.25
C ALA A 365 -5.63 3.78 22.53
N GLU A 366 -5.69 4.72 21.59
CA GLU A 366 -5.15 6.07 21.72
C GLU A 366 -6.16 6.96 22.46
N VAL A 367 -5.67 7.73 23.43
CA VAL A 367 -6.50 8.61 24.26
C VAL A 367 -5.81 9.93 24.54
N GLU A 368 -6.58 11.00 24.70
CA GLU A 368 -6.08 12.29 25.15
C GLU A 368 -6.62 12.66 26.54
N VAL A 369 -5.79 13.35 27.32
CA VAL A 369 -6.18 13.93 28.62
C VAL A 369 -5.89 15.43 28.67
N ILE A 370 -6.64 16.17 29.49
CA ILE A 370 -6.27 17.55 29.84
C ILE A 370 -5.15 17.47 30.88
N PRO A 371 -3.91 17.90 30.57
CA PRO A 371 -2.87 17.94 31.59
C PRO A 371 -3.20 19.01 32.63
N GLU A 372 -2.99 18.71 33.92
CA GLU A 372 -3.24 19.65 35.04
C GLU A 372 -2.47 20.99 34.91
N VAL A 373 -1.48 21.09 34.00
CA VAL A 373 -0.51 22.19 33.94
C VAL A 373 -0.13 22.67 32.53
N SER A 374 -0.81 22.28 31.44
CA SER A 374 -0.53 22.83 30.08
C SER A 374 -1.76 22.98 29.18
N ILE A 375 -1.63 23.84 28.16
CA ILE A 375 -2.64 24.19 27.14
C ILE A 375 -2.52 23.37 25.85
N GLU A 376 -1.63 22.38 25.83
CA GLU A 376 -1.47 21.45 24.70
C GLU A 376 -2.10 20.12 25.08
N ASN A 377 -3.04 19.64 24.26
CA ASN A 377 -3.55 18.28 24.31
C ASN A 377 -2.38 17.29 24.19
N ARG A 378 -2.48 16.14 24.86
CA ARG A 378 -1.46 15.11 24.79
C ARG A 378 -2.08 13.74 24.64
N GLU A 379 -1.61 13.06 23.63
CA GLU A 379 -1.92 11.68 23.31
C GLU A 379 -1.17 10.72 24.26
N GLY A 380 -1.84 9.65 24.60
CA GLY A 380 -1.31 8.50 25.31
C GLY A 380 -1.92 7.22 24.78
N LEU A 381 -1.34 6.10 25.17
CA LEU A 381 -1.78 4.78 24.76
C LEU A 381 -2.16 3.97 26.01
N ILE A 382 -3.36 3.40 26.01
CA ILE A 382 -3.86 2.54 27.09
C ILE A 382 -4.09 1.12 26.59
N ASN A 383 -4.01 0.15 27.51
CA ASN A 383 -4.46 -1.21 27.25
C ASN A 383 -5.94 -1.41 27.64
N THR A 384 -6.49 -2.59 27.37
CA THR A 384 -7.88 -2.96 27.70
C THR A 384 -8.22 -2.97 29.20
N ASN A 385 -7.22 -2.89 30.09
CA ASN A 385 -7.45 -2.68 31.53
C ASN A 385 -7.53 -1.20 31.92
N GLY A 386 -7.34 -0.29 30.96
CA GLY A 386 -7.19 1.15 31.20
C GLY A 386 -5.82 1.52 31.79
N GLU A 387 -4.84 0.63 31.72
CA GLU A 387 -3.47 0.90 32.19
C GLU A 387 -2.67 1.61 31.10
N TRP A 388 -1.86 2.59 31.49
CA TRP A 388 -1.01 3.33 30.56
C TRP A 388 0.12 2.45 30.01
N VAL A 389 0.14 2.27 28.70
CA VAL A 389 1.28 1.77 27.93
C VAL A 389 2.24 2.93 27.64
N LEU A 390 1.68 4.07 27.21
CA LEU A 390 2.36 5.36 27.15
C LEU A 390 1.49 6.40 27.86
N HIS A 391 1.98 6.90 29.00
CA HIS A 391 1.30 7.99 29.70
C HIS A 391 1.55 9.32 28.96
N PRO A 392 0.52 10.17 28.77
CA PRO A 392 0.62 11.48 28.14
C PRO A 392 1.42 12.45 29.04
N ASP A 393 2.75 12.43 28.90
CA ASP A 393 3.70 13.32 29.59
C ASP A 393 4.31 14.33 28.60
N LYS A 394 5.01 15.36 29.09
CA LYS A 394 5.66 16.42 28.28
C LYS A 394 6.64 15.90 27.25
N SER A 395 7.24 14.74 27.50
CA SER A 395 8.23 14.11 26.63
C SER A 395 7.66 12.94 25.83
N ALA A 396 6.36 12.65 26.00
CA ALA A 396 5.67 11.59 25.32
C ALA A 396 5.23 12.04 23.93
N TRP A 397 5.36 11.13 22.96
CA TRP A 397 4.77 11.25 21.63
C TRP A 397 4.54 9.84 21.10
N LEU A 398 3.57 9.66 20.20
CA LEU A 398 3.35 8.39 19.53
C LEU A 398 3.15 8.62 18.03
N LYS A 399 3.31 7.54 17.25
CA LYS A 399 2.92 7.46 15.84
C LYS A 399 2.40 6.07 15.56
N ARG A 400 1.34 5.97 14.75
CA ARG A 400 0.79 4.70 14.27
C ARG A 400 1.03 4.57 12.76
N SER A 401 1.29 3.36 12.30
CA SER A 401 1.26 2.99 10.87
C SER A 401 0.01 2.17 10.55
N ASP A 402 -0.35 2.14 9.26
CA ASP A 402 -1.54 1.44 8.76
C ASP A 402 -1.48 -0.08 9.00
N ASP A 403 -0.28 -0.64 9.08
CA ASP A 403 -0.03 -2.06 9.32
C ASP A 403 0.06 -2.44 10.81
N GLY A 404 -0.40 -1.56 11.72
CA GLY A 404 -0.55 -1.88 13.14
C GLY A 404 0.73 -1.76 13.99
N LEU A 405 1.70 -0.95 13.57
CA LEU A 405 2.87 -0.63 14.39
C LEU A 405 2.71 0.73 15.06
N TYR A 406 2.90 0.75 16.38
CA TYR A 406 3.06 1.96 17.17
C TYR A 406 4.54 2.26 17.39
N ILE A 407 4.94 3.52 17.24
CA ILE A 407 6.23 4.04 17.70
C ILE A 407 5.96 4.96 18.88
N LEU A 408 6.53 4.63 20.03
CA LEU A 408 6.27 5.29 21.30
C LEU A 408 7.54 6.00 21.77
N GLY A 409 7.47 7.32 21.90
CA GLY A 409 8.53 8.16 22.42
C GLY A 409 8.29 8.54 23.88
N LEU A 410 9.34 8.48 24.71
CA LEU A 410 9.32 8.97 26.09
C LEU A 410 10.72 9.40 26.53
N ASN A 411 10.84 10.60 27.10
CA ASN A 411 12.09 11.14 27.68
C ASN A 411 13.30 11.12 26.72
N GLY A 412 13.06 11.36 25.43
CA GLY A 412 14.10 11.40 24.41
C GLY A 412 14.62 10.04 23.96
N LYS A 413 13.94 8.96 24.36
CA LYS A 413 14.09 7.61 23.82
C LYS A 413 12.79 7.18 23.17
N CYS A 414 12.84 6.17 22.32
CA CYS A 414 11.67 5.57 21.72
C CYS A 414 11.74 4.04 21.69
N GLY A 415 10.59 3.45 21.45
CA GLY A 415 10.37 2.03 21.23
C GLY A 415 9.27 1.82 20.20
N PHE A 416 9.00 0.58 19.86
CA PHE A 416 7.87 0.21 19.03
C PHE A 416 7.02 -0.86 19.70
N LEU A 417 5.71 -0.84 19.40
CA LEU A 417 4.72 -1.81 19.82
C LEU A 417 4.02 -2.36 18.57
N ASP A 418 4.04 -3.66 18.40
CA ASP A 418 3.29 -4.35 17.36
C ASP A 418 1.95 -4.84 17.93
N ILE A 419 0.82 -4.39 17.37
CA ILE A 419 -0.51 -4.69 17.95
C ILE A 419 -0.95 -6.14 17.73
N GLU A 420 -0.48 -6.78 16.66
CA GLU A 420 -0.84 -8.17 16.35
C GLU A 420 -0.24 -9.14 17.38
N THR A 421 1.01 -8.88 17.76
CA THR A 421 1.76 -9.71 18.71
C THR A 421 1.69 -9.21 20.15
N GLY A 422 1.33 -7.93 20.36
CA GLY A 422 1.42 -7.24 21.66
C GLY A 422 2.86 -7.00 22.12
N PHE A 423 3.86 -7.21 21.25
CA PHE A 423 5.26 -7.04 21.61
C PHE A 423 5.60 -5.55 21.71
N PHE A 424 5.98 -5.10 22.90
CA PHE A 424 6.54 -3.76 23.12
C PHE A 424 8.04 -3.84 23.37
N SER A 425 8.84 -3.18 22.54
CA SER A 425 10.31 -3.16 22.67
C SER A 425 10.80 -2.46 23.93
N GLY A 426 9.97 -1.61 24.55
CA GLY A 426 10.40 -0.64 25.55
C GLY A 426 11.14 0.55 24.91
N TYR A 427 11.39 1.59 25.72
CA TYR A 427 12.06 2.83 25.29
C TYR A 427 13.59 2.68 25.25
N LEU A 428 14.09 1.83 24.34
CA LEU A 428 15.49 1.43 24.26
C LEU A 428 16.29 2.27 23.25
N TYR A 429 15.63 2.82 22.25
CA TYR A 429 16.28 3.35 21.05
C TYR A 429 16.38 4.88 21.09
N ASP A 430 17.41 5.42 20.45
CA ASP A 430 17.49 6.86 20.15
C ASP A 430 16.43 7.25 19.11
N ASP A 431 16.18 6.36 18.14
CA ASP A 431 15.24 6.56 17.05
C ASP A 431 14.71 5.20 16.55
N VAL A 432 13.47 5.19 16.05
CA VAL A 432 12.86 4.07 15.34
C VAL A 432 12.30 4.65 14.06
N ILE A 433 12.78 4.14 12.92
CA ILE A 433 12.44 4.68 11.60
C ILE A 433 11.59 3.61 10.91
N PRO A 434 10.25 3.79 10.83
CA PRO A 434 9.39 2.82 10.17
C PRO A 434 9.61 2.85 8.66
N GLN A 435 9.39 1.72 8.01
CA GLN A 435 9.26 1.66 6.55
C GLN A 435 8.04 2.52 6.15
N TYR A 436 8.28 3.59 5.38
CA TYR A 436 7.30 4.48 4.72
C TYR A 436 5.97 4.82 5.44
N LEU A 437 5.88 6.04 5.97
CA LEU A 437 4.63 6.71 6.40
C LEU A 437 3.91 7.46 5.23
N TYR A 438 4.34 7.27 3.97
CA TYR A 438 3.80 7.98 2.79
C TYR A 438 3.61 7.02 1.60
N GLY A 439 2.53 6.23 1.63
CA GLY A 439 1.69 5.88 0.48
C GLY A 439 2.25 5.18 -0.77
N TYR A 440 3.46 4.60 -0.77
CA TYR A 440 4.02 3.94 -1.98
C TYR A 440 4.62 2.54 -1.76
N ALA A 441 4.19 1.81 -0.73
CA ALA A 441 4.50 0.39 -0.60
C ALA A 441 3.27 -0.46 -0.94
N SER A 442 2.90 -0.49 -2.22
CA SER A 442 1.81 -1.34 -2.74
C SER A 442 2.31 -2.64 -3.37
N ASP A 443 3.60 -2.98 -3.24
CA ASP A 443 4.22 -4.15 -3.89
C ASP A 443 4.56 -5.31 -2.94
N GLY A 444 4.02 -5.33 -1.71
CA GLY A 444 4.08 -6.51 -0.83
C GLY A 444 5.48 -6.95 -0.40
N ASN A 445 6.49 -6.10 -0.59
CA ASN A 445 7.91 -6.43 -0.46
C ASN A 445 8.57 -5.83 0.80
N THR A 446 7.82 -5.71 1.89
CA THR A 446 8.29 -5.10 3.14
C THR A 446 8.88 -6.16 4.07
N SER A 447 10.15 -5.95 4.44
CA SER A 447 10.85 -6.82 5.40
C SER A 447 10.20 -6.76 6.79
N SER A 448 10.22 -7.87 7.53
CA SER A 448 9.87 -7.89 8.97
C SER A 448 10.85 -7.10 9.85
N LEU A 449 11.93 -6.59 9.26
CA LEU A 449 12.97 -5.81 9.94
C LEU A 449 12.63 -4.32 9.96
N ILE A 450 12.71 -3.73 11.16
CA ILE A 450 12.56 -2.31 11.39
C ILE A 450 13.90 -1.65 11.70
N ARG A 451 14.13 -0.46 11.13
CA ARG A 451 15.33 0.35 11.39
C ARG A 451 15.26 0.93 12.80
N ILE A 452 16.32 0.71 13.57
CA ILE A 452 16.48 1.21 14.94
C ILE A 452 17.82 1.92 15.09
N LYS A 453 17.88 2.89 16.00
CA LYS A 453 19.10 3.65 16.31
C LYS A 453 19.50 3.49 17.77
N ILE A 454 20.76 3.11 18.02
CA ILE A 454 21.35 3.03 19.37
C ILE A 454 22.71 3.73 19.36
N ASP A 455 22.91 4.64 20.31
CA ASP A 455 24.09 5.50 20.44
C ASP A 455 24.46 6.21 19.12
N GLY A 456 23.43 6.65 18.40
CA GLY A 456 23.57 7.32 17.11
C GLY A 456 23.93 6.42 15.93
N LYS A 457 23.99 5.09 16.10
CA LYS A 457 24.23 4.11 15.02
C LYS A 457 22.97 3.38 14.62
N THR A 458 22.79 3.14 13.33
CA THR A 458 21.64 2.46 12.77
C THR A 458 21.89 0.95 12.67
N GLY A 459 20.87 0.17 12.99
CA GLY A 459 20.78 -1.28 12.84
C GLY A 459 19.32 -1.69 12.58
N PHE A 460 19.03 -2.99 12.64
CA PHE A 460 17.71 -3.52 12.33
C PHE A 460 17.26 -4.53 13.38
N ALA A 461 16.02 -4.38 13.85
CA ALA A 461 15.38 -5.31 14.76
C ALA A 461 14.22 -6.02 14.07
N ASP A 462 13.97 -7.25 14.48
CA ASP A 462 12.79 -8.01 14.14
C ASP A 462 11.58 -7.36 14.82
N ARG A 463 10.58 -6.96 14.03
CA ARG A 463 9.40 -6.23 14.53
C ARG A 463 8.57 -7.06 15.51
N LYS A 464 8.44 -8.37 15.28
CA LYS A 464 7.56 -9.24 16.07
C LYS A 464 8.19 -9.69 17.40
N THR A 465 9.52 -9.77 17.44
CA THR A 465 10.25 -10.29 18.61
C THR A 465 11.12 -9.24 19.32
N GLY A 466 11.37 -8.10 18.66
CA GLY A 466 12.33 -7.07 19.09
C GLY A 466 13.79 -7.50 19.08
N GLY A 467 14.10 -8.70 18.58
CA GLY A 467 15.46 -9.18 18.46
C GLY A 467 16.25 -8.31 17.49
N ILE A 468 17.36 -7.73 17.93
CA ILE A 468 18.28 -7.02 17.03
C ILE A 468 18.93 -8.05 16.10
N ARG A 469 18.50 -8.06 14.83
CA ARG A 469 18.99 -8.99 13.80
C ARG A 469 20.28 -8.47 13.18
N ILE A 470 20.34 -7.17 12.92
CA ILE A 470 21.51 -6.49 12.39
C ILE A 470 21.96 -5.45 13.42
N PRO A 471 23.16 -5.60 14.02
CA PRO A 471 23.63 -4.71 15.06
C PRO A 471 23.63 -3.23 14.65
N CYS A 472 23.36 -2.33 15.60
CA CYS A 472 23.48 -0.89 15.40
C CYS A 472 24.95 -0.48 15.24
N GLN A 473 25.46 -0.54 14.01
CA GLN A 473 26.86 -0.25 13.69
C GLN A 473 27.05 0.72 12.53
N TYR A 474 26.01 0.96 11.72
CA TYR A 474 26.09 1.84 10.55
C TYR A 474 25.83 3.29 10.91
N GLU A 475 26.38 4.24 10.16
CA GLU A 475 26.10 5.68 10.34
C GLU A 475 24.69 6.05 9.89
N ALA A 476 24.21 5.37 8.83
CA ALA A 476 22.88 5.52 8.25
C ALA A 476 22.50 4.23 7.51
N ALA A 477 21.19 4.02 7.33
CA ALA A 477 20.66 2.90 6.56
C ALA A 477 19.32 3.29 5.92
N ASP A 478 19.08 2.81 4.70
CA ASP A 478 17.79 2.84 4.02
C ASP A 478 16.93 1.62 4.42
N ASP A 479 15.65 1.63 4.04
CA ASP A 479 14.75 0.50 4.24
C ASP A 479 15.14 -0.71 3.38
N PHE A 480 14.75 -1.90 3.82
CA PHE A 480 14.84 -3.09 2.98
C PHE A 480 13.82 -3.01 1.85
N ALA A 481 14.30 -3.22 0.62
CA ALA A 481 13.48 -3.38 -0.57
C ALA A 481 14.02 -4.58 -1.35
N ARG A 482 13.14 -5.54 -1.67
CA ARG A 482 13.51 -6.80 -2.35
C ARG A 482 14.68 -7.53 -1.67
N GLY A 483 14.70 -7.57 -0.34
CA GLY A 483 15.71 -8.29 0.46
C GLY A 483 17.03 -7.55 0.71
N TYR A 484 17.22 -6.34 0.17
CA TYR A 484 18.45 -5.55 0.37
C TYR A 484 18.19 -4.15 0.92
N ALA A 485 19.15 -3.62 1.67
CA ALA A 485 19.17 -2.23 2.14
C ALA A 485 20.54 -1.58 1.90
N THR A 486 20.55 -0.28 1.60
CA THR A 486 21.79 0.49 1.50
C THR A 486 22.20 0.99 2.89
N VAL A 487 23.48 0.85 3.26
CA VAL A 487 24.02 1.34 4.52
C VAL A 487 25.28 2.17 4.32
N THR A 488 25.55 3.07 5.26
CA THR A 488 26.82 3.78 5.36
C THR A 488 27.65 3.19 6.50
N SER A 489 28.79 2.59 6.18
CA SER A 489 29.72 2.04 7.17
C SER A 489 30.37 3.12 8.04
N PRO A 490 30.98 2.77 9.19
CA PRO A 490 31.66 3.73 10.06
C PRO A 490 32.80 4.53 9.42
N ASP A 491 33.41 4.02 8.35
CA ASP A 491 34.45 4.70 7.56
C ASP A 491 33.89 5.53 6.39
N GLY A 492 32.56 5.61 6.26
CA GLY A 492 31.85 6.44 5.29
C GLY A 492 31.69 5.80 3.91
N GLN A 493 31.85 4.48 3.80
CA GLN A 493 31.59 3.74 2.57
C GLN A 493 30.11 3.38 2.47
N THR A 494 29.52 3.56 1.29
CA THR A 494 28.19 3.06 0.97
C THR A 494 28.29 1.57 0.61
N LEU A 495 27.52 0.73 1.29
CA LEU A 495 27.45 -0.72 1.14
C LEU A 495 26.00 -1.16 0.94
N LEU A 496 25.79 -2.34 0.38
CA LEU A 496 24.52 -3.05 0.51
C LEU A 496 24.59 -4.05 1.64
N ILE A 497 23.46 -4.32 2.28
CA ILE A 497 23.28 -5.45 3.20
C ILE A 497 22.05 -6.24 2.82
N ASP A 498 22.08 -7.56 3.03
CA ASP A 498 20.86 -8.37 3.02
C ASP A 498 20.21 -8.43 4.42
N GLU A 499 19.03 -9.06 4.51
CA GLU A 499 18.27 -9.19 5.77
C GLU A 499 19.01 -10.01 6.85
N ASN A 500 20.04 -10.77 6.48
CA ASN A 500 20.91 -11.48 7.41
C ASN A 500 22.10 -10.62 7.87
N GLY A 501 22.23 -9.40 7.34
CA GLY A 501 23.31 -8.46 7.63
C GLY A 501 24.61 -8.76 6.90
N LYS A 502 24.60 -9.58 5.83
CA LYS A 502 25.79 -9.77 4.99
C LYS A 502 26.03 -8.52 4.17
N GLU A 503 27.24 -7.97 4.25
CA GLU A 503 27.65 -6.76 3.53
C GLU A 503 28.15 -7.08 2.12
N TYR A 504 27.72 -6.28 1.15
CA TYR A 504 28.16 -6.31 -0.25
C TYR A 504 28.76 -4.96 -0.62
N ILE A 505 30.02 -4.99 -1.05
CA ILE A 505 30.83 -3.81 -1.30
C ILE A 505 30.90 -3.56 -2.80
N ALA A 506 30.71 -2.31 -3.23
CA ALA A 506 30.89 -1.94 -4.63
C ALA A 506 32.34 -2.17 -5.11
N PRO A 507 32.57 -2.45 -6.40
CA PRO A 507 33.89 -2.56 -6.99
C PRO A 507 34.82 -1.36 -6.66
N GLU A 508 36.12 -1.62 -6.53
CA GLU A 508 37.11 -0.56 -6.26
C GLU A 508 37.00 0.58 -7.29
N GLY A 509 36.97 1.82 -6.79
CA GLY A 509 36.78 3.01 -7.64
C GLY A 509 35.32 3.42 -7.86
N THR A 510 34.34 2.60 -7.46
CA THR A 510 32.91 2.92 -7.62
C THR A 510 32.20 3.23 -6.28
N THR A 511 30.96 3.70 -6.36
CA THR A 511 30.02 3.84 -5.23
C THR A 511 28.63 3.39 -5.66
N ILE A 512 27.90 2.73 -4.77
CA ILE A 512 26.48 2.41 -4.98
C ILE A 512 25.68 3.72 -5.06
N TYR A 513 24.73 3.77 -6.01
CA TYR A 513 23.92 4.93 -6.32
C TYR A 513 22.43 4.56 -6.32
N GLY A 514 21.72 4.86 -5.22
CA GLY A 514 20.27 4.69 -5.11
C GLY A 514 19.81 3.54 -4.20
N ASN A 515 18.49 3.45 -4.03
CA ASN A 515 17.78 2.55 -3.11
C ASN A 515 16.74 1.65 -3.81
N ARG A 516 16.71 1.62 -5.15
CA ARG A 516 15.79 0.79 -5.93
C ARG A 516 16.53 -0.34 -6.61
N PHE A 517 16.21 -1.56 -6.19
CA PHE A 517 16.78 -2.81 -6.68
C PHE A 517 15.73 -3.51 -7.53
N SER A 518 16.17 -4.02 -8.66
CA SER A 518 15.33 -4.76 -9.61
C SER A 518 16.24 -5.60 -10.49
N ASP A 519 15.77 -6.81 -10.80
CA ASP A 519 16.46 -7.77 -11.68
C ASP A 519 17.92 -8.04 -11.27
N ASP A 520 18.18 -8.17 -9.96
CA ASP A 520 19.49 -8.49 -9.35
C ASP A 520 20.65 -7.55 -9.72
N LEU A 521 20.35 -6.32 -10.15
CA LEU A 521 21.34 -5.31 -10.48
C LEU A 521 21.14 -4.01 -9.68
N CYS A 522 22.26 -3.41 -9.29
CA CYS A 522 22.32 -2.13 -8.58
C CYS A 522 23.14 -1.12 -9.37
N VAL A 523 22.65 0.12 -9.48
CA VAL A 523 23.37 1.21 -10.15
C VAL A 523 24.60 1.59 -9.32
N VAL A 524 25.74 1.67 -9.99
CA VAL A 524 27.00 2.17 -9.40
C VAL A 524 27.52 3.34 -10.21
N GLN A 525 28.18 4.28 -9.53
CA GLN A 525 28.87 5.39 -10.16
C GLN A 525 30.38 5.24 -9.98
N ASP A 526 31.11 5.36 -11.07
CA ASP A 526 32.56 5.45 -11.05
C ASP A 526 33.02 6.82 -10.50
N LYS A 527 33.90 6.81 -9.51
CA LYS A 527 34.30 8.01 -8.76
C LYS A 527 35.23 8.94 -9.56
N GLU A 528 35.94 8.42 -10.56
CA GLU A 528 36.89 9.21 -11.35
C GLU A 528 36.21 9.88 -12.55
N SER A 529 35.42 9.13 -13.30
CA SER A 529 34.70 9.59 -14.50
C SER A 529 33.33 10.20 -14.20
N GLY A 530 32.70 9.81 -13.09
CA GLY A 530 31.31 10.17 -12.76
C GLY A 530 30.25 9.43 -13.58
N LEU A 531 30.66 8.47 -14.43
CA LEU A 531 29.76 7.67 -15.25
C LEU A 531 29.12 6.56 -14.42
N TYR A 532 27.94 6.13 -14.86
CA TYR A 532 27.14 5.11 -14.21
C TYR A 532 27.29 3.77 -14.94
N GLY A 533 27.24 2.69 -14.17
CA GLY A 533 27.17 1.30 -14.60
C GLY A 533 26.31 0.50 -13.63
N TYR A 534 26.40 -0.83 -13.69
CA TYR A 534 25.60 -1.71 -12.84
C TYR A 534 26.47 -2.82 -12.25
N MET A 535 26.24 -3.13 -10.98
CA MET A 535 26.84 -4.26 -10.28
C MET A 535 25.78 -5.31 -9.96
N ASP A 536 26.18 -6.58 -9.90
CA ASP A 536 25.37 -7.66 -9.33
C ASP A 536 25.33 -7.57 -7.79
N MET A 537 24.46 -8.40 -7.21
CA MET A 537 24.31 -8.52 -5.76
C MET A 537 25.52 -9.18 -5.09
N GLU A 538 26.48 -9.74 -5.83
CA GLU A 538 27.79 -10.16 -5.30
C GLU A 538 28.82 -9.03 -5.23
N GLY A 539 28.47 -7.81 -5.66
CA GLY A 539 29.35 -6.64 -5.65
C GLY A 539 30.32 -6.59 -6.83
N LYS A 540 30.05 -7.32 -7.91
CA LYS A 540 30.85 -7.30 -9.14
C LYS A 540 30.19 -6.42 -10.19
N LEU A 541 31.00 -5.60 -10.86
CA LEU A 541 30.55 -4.80 -11.99
C LEU A 541 30.13 -5.72 -13.15
N VAL A 542 28.84 -5.75 -13.47
CA VAL A 542 28.28 -6.52 -14.59
C VAL A 542 28.23 -5.66 -15.84
N ILE A 543 27.76 -4.42 -15.70
CA ILE A 543 27.69 -3.44 -16.78
C ILE A 543 28.69 -2.31 -16.48
N PRO A 544 29.72 -2.11 -17.32
CA PRO A 544 30.74 -1.08 -17.10
C PRO A 544 30.16 0.33 -16.97
N ALA A 545 30.86 1.17 -16.19
CA ALA A 545 30.51 2.57 -16.01
C ALA A 545 30.80 3.40 -17.27
N GLU A 546 29.87 3.42 -18.22
CA GLU A 546 30.01 4.09 -19.52
C GLU A 546 28.89 5.10 -19.81
N TYR A 547 27.93 5.25 -18.89
CA TYR A 547 26.70 6.00 -19.13
C TYR A 547 26.71 7.31 -18.36
N SER A 548 26.29 8.39 -19.00
CA SER A 548 26.13 9.70 -18.37
C SER A 548 24.92 9.78 -17.43
N SER A 549 23.99 8.83 -17.54
CA SER A 549 22.83 8.63 -16.67
C SER A 549 22.38 7.17 -16.75
N ALA A 550 21.92 6.61 -15.64
CA ALA A 550 21.42 5.23 -15.55
C ALA A 550 20.29 5.16 -14.51
N TYR A 551 19.20 4.48 -14.85
CA TYR A 551 18.09 4.19 -13.95
C TYR A 551 18.10 2.73 -13.52
N SER A 552 17.40 2.41 -12.43
CA SER A 552 17.15 1.02 -12.03
C SER A 552 16.40 0.26 -13.12
N PHE A 553 16.52 -1.06 -13.12
CA PHE A 553 15.74 -1.91 -14.01
C PHE A 553 14.24 -1.86 -13.63
N ASP A 554 13.38 -2.11 -14.58
CA ASP A 554 11.95 -2.31 -14.37
C ASP A 554 11.46 -3.22 -15.49
N ASP A 555 10.78 -4.30 -15.13
CA ASP A 555 10.26 -5.30 -16.07
C ASP A 555 11.32 -5.76 -17.12
N GLY A 556 12.53 -6.11 -16.66
CA GLY A 556 13.58 -6.68 -17.49
C GLY A 556 14.41 -5.70 -18.34
N THR A 557 14.18 -4.38 -18.24
CA THR A 557 15.04 -3.37 -18.91
C THR A 557 15.27 -2.12 -18.05
N ALA A 558 16.33 -1.36 -18.34
CA ALA A 558 16.61 -0.06 -17.72
C ALA A 558 16.84 1.02 -18.77
N SER A 559 16.66 2.29 -18.40
CA SER A 559 17.01 3.43 -19.24
C SER A 559 18.42 3.95 -18.92
N VAL A 560 19.27 4.07 -19.94
CA VAL A 560 20.64 4.62 -19.82
C VAL A 560 20.92 5.66 -20.90
N ARG A 561 21.81 6.62 -20.61
CA ARG A 561 22.19 7.68 -21.55
C ARG A 561 23.67 7.62 -21.92
N LYS A 562 23.98 7.42 -23.20
CA LYS A 562 25.36 7.40 -23.75
C LYS A 562 25.46 8.34 -24.95
N ASP A 563 26.48 9.20 -24.98
CA ASP A 563 26.72 10.17 -26.06
C ASP A 563 25.47 11.03 -26.41
N ASN A 564 24.74 11.51 -25.38
CA ASN A 564 23.47 12.25 -25.50
C ASN A 564 22.30 11.49 -26.14
N VAL A 565 22.38 10.18 -26.28
CA VAL A 565 21.29 9.33 -26.76
C VAL A 565 20.85 8.39 -25.64
N TRP A 566 19.54 8.23 -25.48
CA TRP A 566 18.98 7.27 -24.55
C TRP A 566 18.85 5.88 -25.19
N TYR A 567 19.08 4.87 -24.38
CA TYR A 567 18.99 3.47 -24.73
C TYR A 567 18.19 2.74 -23.66
N GLU A 568 17.38 1.79 -24.09
CA GLU A 568 16.95 0.66 -23.26
C GLU A 568 18.14 -0.30 -23.16
N ILE A 569 18.49 -0.70 -21.94
CA ILE A 569 19.54 -1.69 -21.66
C ILE A 569 18.92 -2.89 -20.96
N THR A 570 19.33 -4.09 -21.36
CA THR A 570 18.98 -5.36 -20.67
C THR A 570 19.99 -5.68 -19.57
N PRO A 571 19.68 -6.58 -18.62
CA PRO A 571 20.63 -7.01 -17.58
C PRO A 571 21.95 -7.57 -18.15
N GLU A 572 21.92 -8.15 -19.36
CA GLU A 572 23.12 -8.61 -20.07
C GLU A 572 23.94 -7.48 -20.72
N GLY A 573 23.51 -6.22 -20.57
CA GLY A 573 24.14 -5.04 -21.14
C GLY A 573 23.84 -4.81 -22.62
N GLN A 574 22.82 -5.47 -23.19
CA GLN A 574 22.45 -5.27 -24.59
C GLN A 574 21.68 -3.96 -24.75
N LEU A 575 22.15 -3.10 -25.65
CA LEU A 575 21.55 -1.80 -25.92
C LEU A 575 20.58 -1.85 -27.08
N LYS A 576 19.41 -1.27 -26.87
CA LYS A 576 18.44 -0.92 -27.91
C LYS A 576 18.22 0.58 -27.84
N VAL A 577 18.36 1.28 -28.97
CA VAL A 577 18.10 2.74 -29.02
C VAL A 577 16.68 2.95 -28.52
N ALA A 578 16.54 3.74 -27.44
CA ALA A 578 15.23 4.08 -26.94
C ALA A 578 14.48 4.82 -28.06
N PRO A 579 13.18 4.58 -28.27
CA PRO A 579 12.38 5.36 -29.20
C PRO A 579 12.69 6.85 -29.00
N LYS A 580 12.80 7.60 -30.11
CA LYS A 580 13.36 8.98 -30.22
C LYS A 580 12.74 10.05 -29.29
N ASN A 581 11.85 9.68 -28.38
CA ASN A 581 11.10 10.51 -27.44
C ASN A 581 11.72 10.48 -26.03
N THR A 582 12.99 10.85 -25.91
CA THR A 582 13.66 10.98 -24.61
C THR A 582 14.29 12.35 -24.39
N GLU A 583 13.92 13.35 -25.19
CA GLU A 583 13.77 14.69 -24.62
C GLU A 583 12.51 14.62 -23.76
N THR A 584 12.56 15.02 -22.48
CA THR A 584 11.40 14.97 -21.58
C THR A 584 10.26 15.77 -22.21
N ARG A 585 9.32 15.06 -22.83
CA ARG A 585 8.11 15.64 -23.40
C ARG A 585 7.08 15.73 -22.29
N TRP A 586 6.52 16.91 -22.13
CA TRP A 586 5.48 17.15 -21.15
C TRP A 586 4.14 17.14 -21.87
N TYR A 587 3.24 16.31 -21.39
CA TYR A 587 1.90 16.14 -21.95
C TYR A 587 1.05 17.40 -21.71
N ILE A 588 0.38 17.90 -22.76
CA ILE A 588 -0.61 18.98 -22.68
C ILE A 588 -2.03 18.40 -22.77
N SER A 589 -2.29 17.57 -23.78
CA SER A 589 -3.55 16.89 -24.06
C SER A 589 -3.30 15.68 -24.97
N GLU A 590 -4.34 14.88 -25.27
CA GLU A 590 -4.21 13.63 -26.05
C GLU A 590 -3.49 13.82 -27.38
N ASN A 591 -3.58 15.02 -27.94
CA ASN A 591 -3.04 15.38 -29.24
C ASN A 591 -1.94 16.46 -29.18
N MET A 592 -1.45 16.84 -27.98
CA MET A 592 -0.42 17.88 -27.84
C MET A 592 0.58 17.58 -26.72
N ASP A 593 1.86 17.81 -27.00
CA ASP A 593 2.96 17.76 -26.04
C ASP A 593 3.93 18.94 -26.25
N TYR A 594 4.87 19.14 -25.33
CA TYR A 594 5.92 20.15 -25.52
C TYR A 594 7.29 19.73 -24.97
N ILE A 595 8.32 20.39 -25.51
CA ILE A 595 9.72 20.31 -25.04
C ILE A 595 10.24 21.69 -24.71
N GLN A 596 11.18 21.77 -23.76
CA GLN A 596 11.96 22.98 -23.51
C GLN A 596 13.17 23.04 -24.45
N GLN A 597 13.43 24.19 -25.08
CA GLN A 597 14.58 24.33 -25.98
C GLN A 597 15.89 24.50 -25.19
N GLU A 598 16.91 23.70 -25.53
CA GLU A 598 18.22 23.73 -24.87
C GLU A 598 18.92 25.11 -24.98
N ASP A 599 18.78 25.77 -26.13
CA ASP A 599 19.42 27.07 -26.38
C ASP A 599 18.73 28.24 -25.65
N ASN A 600 17.49 28.06 -25.21
CA ASN A 600 16.73 29.08 -24.49
C ASN A 600 15.70 28.46 -23.52
N PRO A 601 15.97 28.46 -22.20
CA PRO A 601 15.07 27.87 -21.20
C PRO A 601 13.71 28.58 -21.11
N ASP A 602 13.58 29.80 -21.63
CA ASP A 602 12.31 30.54 -21.71
C ASP A 602 11.46 30.14 -22.91
N THR A 603 11.91 29.19 -23.74
CA THR A 603 11.23 28.78 -24.97
C THR A 603 10.77 27.33 -24.90
N LEU A 604 9.47 27.13 -25.14
CA LEU A 604 8.86 25.81 -25.30
C LEU A 604 8.43 25.62 -26.77
N ALA A 605 8.71 24.45 -27.33
CA ALA A 605 8.20 24.03 -28.63
C ALA A 605 7.06 23.02 -28.42
N VAL A 606 5.90 23.30 -29.00
CA VAL A 606 4.67 22.52 -28.84
C VAL A 606 4.41 21.71 -30.10
N PHE A 607 4.19 20.41 -29.96
CA PHE A 607 3.91 19.50 -31.06
C PHE A 607 2.51 18.93 -30.97
N GLY A 608 1.99 18.56 -32.13
CA GLY A 608 0.73 17.84 -32.28
C GLY A 608 0.94 16.43 -32.81
N GLU A 609 -0.15 15.80 -33.23
CA GLU A 609 -0.16 14.44 -33.79
C GLU A 609 0.91 14.23 -34.88
N GLY A 610 1.61 13.09 -34.79
CA GLY A 610 2.69 12.73 -35.72
C GLY A 610 3.94 13.62 -35.64
N ASP A 611 4.25 14.18 -34.47
CA ASP A 611 5.39 15.09 -34.21
C ASP A 611 5.36 16.39 -35.04
N THR A 612 4.15 16.85 -35.38
CA THR A 612 4.01 18.11 -36.14
C THR A 612 4.25 19.30 -35.22
N LEU A 613 5.33 20.05 -35.43
CA LEU A 613 5.55 21.32 -34.71
C LEU A 613 4.38 22.27 -34.98
N LEU A 614 3.59 22.56 -33.95
CA LEU A 614 2.45 23.47 -34.05
C LEU A 614 2.91 24.91 -33.91
N PHE A 615 3.63 25.21 -32.83
CA PHE A 615 4.16 26.53 -32.55
C PHE A 615 5.34 26.48 -31.56
N THR A 616 6.05 27.60 -31.46
CA THR A 616 7.05 27.85 -30.43
C THR A 616 6.63 29.09 -29.65
N VAL A 617 6.70 29.04 -28.33
CA VAL A 617 6.37 30.16 -27.46
C VAL A 617 7.56 30.51 -26.59
N THR A 618 7.88 31.79 -26.52
CA THR A 618 8.96 32.33 -25.69
C THR A 618 8.38 33.35 -24.73
N VAL A 619 8.40 33.03 -23.43
CA VAL A 619 7.95 33.92 -22.36
C VAL A 619 9.02 33.89 -21.26
N PRO A 620 9.44 35.03 -20.69
CA PRO A 620 10.43 35.05 -19.61
C PRO A 620 10.00 34.16 -18.44
N ASN A 621 10.90 33.30 -17.97
CA ASN A 621 10.70 32.36 -16.87
C ASN A 621 9.56 31.34 -17.10
N LEU A 622 9.23 31.02 -18.35
CA LEU A 622 8.22 30.02 -18.70
C LEU A 622 8.60 28.63 -18.15
N LYS A 623 7.66 27.97 -17.47
CA LYS A 623 7.87 26.65 -16.86
C LYS A 623 7.08 25.54 -17.52
N TYR A 624 5.81 25.77 -17.79
CA TYR A 624 4.96 24.75 -18.40
C TYR A 624 3.74 25.31 -19.12
N ILE A 625 3.13 24.45 -19.92
CA ILE A 625 1.86 24.66 -20.63
C ILE A 625 0.93 23.50 -20.29
N LYS A 626 -0.36 23.76 -20.02
CA LYS A 626 -1.34 22.70 -19.74
C LYS A 626 -2.69 22.99 -20.41
N ALA A 627 -3.45 21.94 -20.71
CA ALA A 627 -4.83 22.09 -21.12
C ALA A 627 -5.69 22.67 -19.97
N CYS A 628 -6.69 23.46 -20.33
CA CYS A 628 -7.58 24.11 -19.36
C CYS A 628 -9.06 23.65 -19.47
N GLY A 629 -9.37 22.71 -20.37
CA GLY A 629 -10.74 22.22 -20.60
C GLY A 629 -11.63 23.15 -21.44
N ALA A 630 -11.11 24.30 -21.92
CA ALA A 630 -11.78 25.11 -22.93
C ALA A 630 -11.16 24.85 -24.32
N ASP A 631 -12.01 24.65 -25.32
CA ASP A 631 -11.58 24.42 -26.71
C ASP A 631 -10.69 25.56 -27.21
N GLY A 632 -9.48 25.20 -27.65
CA GLY A 632 -8.52 26.14 -28.25
C GLY A 632 -7.82 27.08 -27.27
N VAL A 633 -7.92 26.83 -25.96
CA VAL A 633 -7.27 27.63 -24.90
C VAL A 633 -6.36 26.77 -24.03
N LEU A 634 -5.21 27.32 -23.67
CA LEU A 634 -4.19 26.68 -22.84
C LEU A 634 -3.77 27.60 -21.70
N TRP A 635 -3.43 27.00 -20.57
CA TRP A 635 -2.70 27.68 -19.48
C TRP A 635 -1.22 27.67 -19.77
N TYR A 636 -0.53 28.76 -19.44
CA TYR A 636 0.93 28.75 -19.28
C TYR A 636 1.32 29.34 -17.94
N GLU A 637 2.38 28.79 -17.34
CA GLU A 637 2.91 29.26 -16.06
C GLU A 637 4.30 29.87 -16.24
N ILE A 638 4.50 31.01 -15.58
CA ILE A 638 5.82 31.58 -15.34
C ILE A 638 6.20 31.48 -13.87
N GLU A 639 7.50 31.38 -13.61
CA GLU A 639 8.06 31.62 -12.29
C GLU A 639 8.38 33.11 -12.13
N ASP A 640 7.65 33.80 -11.25
CA ASP A 640 7.90 35.20 -10.91
C ASP A 640 9.05 35.29 -9.88
N PRO A 641 10.22 35.84 -10.26
CA PRO A 641 11.38 35.94 -9.38
C PRO A 641 11.16 36.89 -8.19
N ASP A 642 10.14 37.76 -8.25
CA ASP A 642 9.80 38.70 -7.17
C ASP A 642 8.72 38.13 -6.22
N GLY A 643 8.27 36.88 -6.41
CA GLY A 643 7.28 36.23 -5.56
C GLY A 643 7.80 35.89 -4.15
N GLU A 644 7.06 36.29 -3.10
CA GLU A 644 7.44 36.10 -1.69
C GLU A 644 6.97 34.74 -1.11
N ASP A 645 6.03 34.05 -1.77
CA ASP A 645 5.49 32.75 -1.39
C ASP A 645 5.17 31.86 -2.61
N PHE A 646 4.76 30.60 -2.40
CA PHE A 646 4.46 29.66 -3.49
C PHE A 646 3.36 30.15 -4.44
N VAL A 647 2.35 30.85 -3.92
CA VAL A 647 1.20 31.33 -4.72
C VAL A 647 1.61 32.48 -5.64
N THR A 648 2.45 33.39 -5.13
CA THR A 648 2.92 34.58 -5.85
C THR A 648 4.10 34.32 -6.76
N ARG A 649 4.89 33.27 -6.47
CA ARG A 649 6.01 32.80 -7.30
C ARG A 649 5.57 32.04 -8.54
N HIS A 650 4.40 31.39 -8.52
CA HIS A 650 3.87 30.65 -9.66
C HIS A 650 2.64 31.38 -10.23
N ARG A 651 2.80 32.05 -11.39
CA ARG A 651 1.74 32.84 -12.03
C ARG A 651 1.31 32.27 -13.38
N PHE A 652 0.01 32.27 -13.60
CA PHE A 652 -0.62 31.75 -14.83
C PHE A 652 -1.18 32.85 -15.71
N GLY A 653 -1.00 32.66 -17.02
CA GLY A 653 -1.69 33.37 -18.08
C GLY A 653 -2.37 32.40 -19.05
N LEU A 654 -3.13 32.96 -19.99
CA LEU A 654 -3.85 32.18 -21.02
C LEU A 654 -3.24 32.41 -22.39
N MET A 655 -3.17 31.36 -23.20
CA MET A 655 -2.83 31.42 -24.62
C MET A 655 -3.83 30.60 -25.44
N ASN A 656 -3.88 30.84 -26.75
CA ASN A 656 -4.62 29.95 -27.64
C ASN A 656 -3.76 28.78 -28.14
N ASP A 657 -4.40 27.81 -28.78
CA ASP A 657 -3.79 26.63 -29.43
C ASP A 657 -2.85 26.94 -30.60
N GLN A 658 -2.65 28.22 -30.93
CA GLN A 658 -1.66 28.70 -31.90
C GLN A 658 -0.47 29.39 -31.21
N GLY A 659 -0.41 29.39 -29.88
CA GLY A 659 0.65 30.00 -29.08
C GLY A 659 0.54 31.52 -28.92
N ASN A 660 -0.59 32.13 -29.27
CA ASN A 660 -0.80 33.56 -29.04
C ASN A 660 -1.27 33.81 -27.61
N ILE A 661 -0.61 34.73 -26.91
CA ILE A 661 -1.00 35.14 -25.56
C ILE A 661 -2.35 35.86 -25.60
N LEU A 662 -3.32 35.31 -24.86
CA LEU A 662 -4.65 35.90 -24.64
C LEU A 662 -4.64 36.77 -23.39
N THR A 663 -3.96 36.33 -22.34
CA THR A 663 -3.91 36.99 -21.03
C THR A 663 -2.52 36.82 -20.43
N GLU A 664 -1.89 37.95 -20.08
CA GLU A 664 -0.61 37.98 -19.37
C GLU A 664 -0.74 37.35 -17.97
N PRO A 665 0.36 36.83 -17.39
CA PRO A 665 0.30 36.02 -16.18
C PRO A 665 -0.07 36.86 -14.96
N GLN A 666 -1.28 36.65 -14.44
CA GLN A 666 -1.84 37.42 -13.33
C GLN A 666 -2.63 36.57 -12.31
N PHE A 667 -2.77 35.27 -12.56
CA PHE A 667 -3.49 34.35 -11.66
C PHE A 667 -2.49 33.53 -10.84
N GLY A 668 -2.72 33.37 -9.53
CA GLY A 668 -1.81 32.64 -8.63
C GLY A 668 -2.12 31.13 -8.54
N ARG A 669 -1.15 30.32 -8.07
CA ARG A 669 -1.26 28.86 -7.89
C ARG A 669 -1.76 28.45 -6.50
N LYS A 670 -2.79 27.58 -6.40
CA LYS A 670 -3.21 26.90 -5.16
C LYS A 670 -2.96 25.39 -5.29
N TYR A 671 -2.69 24.71 -4.17
CA TYR A 671 -2.11 23.37 -3.99
C TYR A 671 -2.58 22.19 -4.88
N SER A 672 -3.67 22.29 -5.65
CA SER A 672 -4.03 21.29 -6.66
C SER A 672 -4.31 21.92 -8.03
N ASP A 673 -3.77 21.30 -9.08
CA ASP A 673 -3.90 21.76 -10.47
C ASP A 673 -5.30 21.51 -11.06
N SER A 674 -6.15 20.71 -10.40
CA SER A 674 -7.50 20.33 -10.85
C SER A 674 -8.53 21.46 -10.80
N LYS A 675 -8.31 22.51 -10.00
CA LYS A 675 -9.27 23.64 -9.83
C LYS A 675 -9.23 24.65 -11.00
N TYR A 676 -8.24 24.59 -11.89
CA TYR A 676 -8.09 25.51 -13.03
C TYR A 676 -8.68 24.96 -14.34
N ARG A 677 -9.87 24.36 -14.27
CA ARG A 677 -10.58 23.85 -15.44
C ARG A 677 -11.79 24.73 -15.77
N PHE A 678 -11.93 25.11 -17.03
CA PHE A 678 -13.15 25.74 -17.52
C PHE A 678 -14.31 24.75 -17.45
N CYS A 679 -15.32 25.11 -16.67
CA CYS A 679 -16.57 24.38 -16.55
C CYS A 679 -17.70 25.33 -16.94
N GLU A 680 -18.53 24.93 -17.90
CA GLU A 680 -19.63 25.76 -18.41
C GLU A 680 -19.19 27.15 -18.92
N GLY A 681 -17.96 27.26 -19.43
CA GLY A 681 -17.39 28.48 -19.99
C GLY A 681 -16.74 29.44 -18.98
N LEU A 682 -16.71 29.09 -17.69
CA LEU A 682 -16.04 29.86 -16.64
C LEU A 682 -14.98 29.03 -15.92
N CYS A 683 -13.91 29.67 -15.47
CA CYS A 683 -12.88 29.04 -14.64
C CYS A 683 -12.74 29.80 -13.32
N ALA A 684 -12.76 29.08 -12.20
CA ALA A 684 -12.38 29.65 -10.90
C ALA A 684 -10.87 29.90 -10.89
N VAL A 685 -10.45 31.11 -10.53
CA VAL A 685 -9.03 31.50 -10.47
C VAL A 685 -8.77 32.40 -9.27
N ILE A 686 -7.53 32.37 -8.77
CA ILE A 686 -7.05 33.28 -7.72
C ILE A 686 -6.37 34.46 -8.39
N ASP A 687 -6.79 35.67 -8.02
CA ASP A 687 -6.07 36.89 -8.37
C ASP A 687 -4.75 36.96 -7.58
N ALA A 688 -3.61 36.99 -8.28
CA ALA A 688 -2.30 36.94 -7.64
C ALA A 688 -2.00 38.17 -6.75
N GLU A 689 -2.63 39.33 -7.04
CA GLU A 689 -2.43 40.54 -6.26
C GLU A 689 -3.24 40.54 -4.95
N SER A 690 -4.52 40.16 -5.00
CA SER A 690 -5.39 40.17 -3.82
C SER A 690 -5.43 38.86 -3.05
N GLY A 691 -4.97 37.76 -3.64
CA GLY A 691 -5.08 36.40 -3.09
C GLY A 691 -6.52 35.88 -3.02
N LYS A 692 -7.47 36.53 -3.70
CA LYS A 692 -8.89 36.17 -3.67
C LYS A 692 -9.35 35.44 -4.91
N ALA A 693 -10.30 34.55 -4.72
CA ALA A 693 -10.94 33.79 -5.79
C ALA A 693 -12.04 34.60 -6.49
N GLY A 694 -12.11 34.42 -7.81
CA GLY A 694 -13.17 34.88 -8.70
C GLY A 694 -13.29 33.96 -9.91
N TYR A 695 -14.03 34.38 -10.94
CA TYR A 695 -14.25 33.59 -12.14
C TYR A 695 -13.95 34.39 -13.39
N ILE A 696 -13.24 33.77 -14.33
CA ILE A 696 -12.86 34.35 -15.63
C ILE A 696 -13.51 33.60 -16.79
N ASP A 697 -13.65 34.28 -17.93
CA ASP A 697 -13.96 33.67 -19.21
C ASP A 697 -12.71 33.09 -19.92
N ALA A 698 -12.91 32.42 -21.05
CA ALA A 698 -11.86 31.76 -21.82
C ALA A 698 -10.82 32.72 -22.45
N VAL A 699 -11.02 34.04 -22.32
CA VAL A 699 -10.06 35.08 -22.76
C VAL A 699 -9.45 35.79 -21.55
N GLY A 700 -9.75 35.33 -20.33
CA GLY A 700 -9.20 35.84 -19.07
C GLY A 700 -9.91 37.07 -18.51
N ASN A 701 -11.08 37.45 -19.03
CA ASN A 701 -11.84 38.55 -18.44
C ASN A 701 -12.57 38.07 -17.19
N TRP A 702 -12.50 38.85 -16.11
CA TRP A 702 -13.29 38.61 -14.90
C TRP A 702 -14.79 38.72 -15.21
N VAL A 703 -15.50 37.59 -15.12
CA VAL A 703 -16.96 37.52 -15.14
C VAL A 703 -17.51 37.74 -13.73
N ILE A 704 -16.84 37.17 -12.73
CA ILE A 704 -17.09 37.43 -11.31
C ILE A 704 -15.76 37.90 -10.70
N PRO A 705 -15.63 39.19 -10.31
CA PRO A 705 -14.39 39.74 -9.78
C PRO A 705 -13.89 39.02 -8.53
N PRO A 706 -12.57 39.02 -8.27
CA PRO A 706 -11.98 38.33 -7.13
C PRO A 706 -12.48 38.95 -5.82
N ARG A 707 -13.23 38.17 -5.04
CA ARG A 707 -13.80 38.62 -3.76
C ARG A 707 -13.93 37.53 -2.72
N TYR A 708 -13.87 36.26 -3.13
CA TYR A 708 -14.04 35.12 -2.27
C TYR A 708 -12.70 34.64 -1.72
N LYS A 709 -12.74 33.95 -0.59
CA LYS A 709 -11.58 33.21 -0.07
C LYS A 709 -11.31 32.01 -0.99
N GLU A 710 -12.35 31.28 -1.35
CA GLU A 710 -12.30 30.07 -2.18
C GLU A 710 -13.49 30.01 -3.13
N ALA A 711 -13.31 29.34 -4.27
CA ALA A 711 -14.35 29.15 -5.30
C ALA A 711 -14.18 27.78 -5.96
N GLU A 712 -15.29 27.07 -6.14
CA GLU A 712 -15.37 25.76 -6.83
C GLU A 712 -15.78 25.93 -8.30
N SER A 713 -15.70 24.85 -9.08
CA SER A 713 -16.14 24.87 -10.49
C SER A 713 -17.67 24.95 -10.61
N PHE A 714 -18.13 25.54 -11.72
CA PHE A 714 -19.56 25.56 -12.05
C PHE A 714 -20.04 24.18 -12.51
N ILE A 715 -21.12 23.69 -11.90
CA ILE A 715 -21.84 22.47 -12.26
C ILE A 715 -23.35 22.78 -12.28
N ASN A 716 -24.00 22.53 -13.42
CA ASN A 716 -25.41 22.86 -13.68
C ASN A 716 -25.77 24.33 -13.40
N GLY A 717 -24.90 25.26 -13.78
CA GLY A 717 -25.08 26.71 -13.65
C GLY A 717 -24.86 27.26 -12.23
N ARG A 718 -24.31 26.45 -11.31
CA ARG A 718 -24.09 26.82 -9.91
C ARG A 718 -22.68 26.46 -9.43
N ALA A 719 -22.15 27.24 -8.49
CA ALA A 719 -20.85 26.95 -7.86
C ALA A 719 -20.86 27.39 -6.40
N TRP A 720 -20.11 26.69 -5.55
CA TRP A 720 -19.88 27.11 -4.17
C TRP A 720 -18.72 28.08 -4.07
N VAL A 721 -18.87 29.08 -3.20
CA VAL A 721 -17.82 30.05 -2.86
C VAL A 721 -17.81 30.32 -1.37
N THR A 722 -16.64 30.65 -0.83
CA THR A 722 -16.46 30.91 0.60
C THR A 722 -16.12 32.38 0.84
N GLU A 723 -16.85 33.06 1.72
CA GLU A 723 -16.46 34.38 2.23
C GLU A 723 -15.75 34.22 3.59
N GLY A 724 -14.63 34.92 3.79
CA GLY A 724 -13.79 34.72 4.98
C GLY A 724 -14.47 35.06 6.33
N ARG A 725 -14.08 34.30 7.37
CA ARG A 725 -14.33 34.42 8.84
C ARG A 725 -15.67 35.03 9.30
N ALA A 726 -16.56 34.16 9.77
CA ALA A 726 -17.48 34.50 10.86
C ALA A 726 -16.76 34.39 12.23
N ALA A 727 -17.07 35.30 13.16
CA ALA A 727 -16.41 35.46 14.47
C ALA A 727 -16.62 34.26 15.43
N PRO A 728 -15.77 34.09 16.47
CA PRO A 728 -15.68 32.83 17.22
C PRO A 728 -16.81 32.65 18.23
N PHE A 729 -17.36 31.44 18.29
CA PHE A 729 -18.04 30.91 19.48
C PHE A 729 -17.33 29.63 19.92
N GLY A 730 -16.77 29.65 21.15
CA GLY A 730 -16.52 28.44 21.93
C GLY A 730 -15.24 27.63 21.67
N TYR A 731 -14.38 27.62 22.70
CA TYR A 731 -13.36 26.65 23.16
C TYR A 731 -12.42 25.85 22.22
N TYR A 732 -12.56 25.83 20.91
CA TYR A 732 -11.59 25.15 20.02
C TYR A 732 -11.05 26.01 18.88
N GLY A 733 -11.45 27.28 18.77
CA GLY A 733 -10.90 28.15 17.73
C GLY A 733 -11.21 27.71 16.30
N TRP A 734 -12.23 26.85 16.10
CA TRP A 734 -12.75 26.48 14.79
C TRP A 734 -13.10 27.74 13.99
N ILE A 735 -12.61 27.82 12.75
CA ILE A 735 -13.02 28.87 11.83
C ILE A 735 -14.35 28.43 11.23
N ILE A 736 -15.41 29.17 11.52
CA ILE A 736 -16.68 28.99 10.83
C ILE A 736 -16.60 29.72 9.50
N TYR A 737 -16.74 28.99 8.40
CA TYR A 737 -16.84 29.56 7.06
C TYR A 737 -18.30 29.74 6.66
N GLU A 738 -18.60 30.89 6.05
CA GLU A 738 -19.86 31.10 5.35
C GLU A 738 -19.67 30.65 3.90
N ARG A 739 -20.27 29.52 3.54
CA ARG A 739 -20.32 29.03 2.15
C ARG A 739 -21.58 29.57 1.49
N LYS A 740 -21.45 29.98 0.22
CA LYS A 740 -22.52 30.55 -0.59
C LYS A 740 -22.60 29.79 -1.90
N LEU A 741 -23.80 29.35 -2.26
CA LEU A 741 -24.07 28.84 -3.60
C LEU A 741 -24.41 30.02 -4.49
N ILE A 742 -23.69 30.19 -5.59
CA ILE A 742 -23.89 31.29 -6.54
C ILE A 742 -24.28 30.76 -7.93
N ASN A 743 -24.93 31.61 -8.73
CA ASN A 743 -25.09 31.37 -10.16
C ASN A 743 -23.96 32.02 -10.99
N GLN A 744 -23.94 31.78 -12.31
CA GLN A 744 -22.93 32.31 -13.23
C GLN A 744 -22.89 33.85 -13.34
N ALA A 745 -23.92 34.55 -12.87
CA ALA A 745 -23.91 36.02 -12.75
C ALA A 745 -23.32 36.50 -11.41
N GLY A 746 -22.95 35.58 -10.52
CA GLY A 746 -22.44 35.87 -9.18
C GLY A 746 -23.53 36.23 -8.17
N GLU A 747 -24.80 35.92 -8.47
CA GLU A 747 -25.92 36.11 -7.54
C GLU A 747 -25.97 34.96 -6.54
N ILE A 748 -26.15 35.28 -5.26
CA ILE A 748 -26.23 34.30 -4.17
C ILE A 748 -27.61 33.65 -4.20
N LEU A 749 -27.64 32.33 -4.36
CA LEU A 749 -28.84 31.50 -4.36
C LEU A 749 -29.13 30.92 -2.97
N PHE A 750 -28.08 30.60 -2.21
CA PHE A 750 -28.16 29.96 -0.91
C PHE A 750 -26.91 30.26 -0.06
N THR A 751 -27.04 30.24 1.26
CA THR A 751 -25.96 30.48 2.23
C THR A 751 -26.04 29.46 3.35
N GLU A 752 -24.91 28.86 3.71
CA GLU A 752 -24.75 27.95 4.84
C GLU A 752 -23.54 28.31 5.70
N THR A 753 -23.48 27.70 6.89
CA THR A 753 -22.45 27.93 7.90
C THR A 753 -21.88 26.57 8.29
N VAL A 754 -20.60 26.32 7.98
CA VAL A 754 -19.97 25.01 8.15
C VAL A 754 -18.84 25.11 9.19
N PRO A 755 -18.74 24.18 10.16
CA PRO A 755 -17.57 24.02 11.02
C PRO A 755 -16.38 23.50 10.19
N ASP A 756 -15.20 24.08 10.36
CA ASP A 756 -13.95 23.55 9.79
C ASP A 756 -13.53 22.28 10.55
N THR A 757 -13.80 21.08 10.03
CA THR A 757 -13.40 19.80 10.66
C THR A 757 -11.92 19.45 10.43
N GLY A 758 -11.17 20.28 9.71
CA GLY A 758 -9.73 20.06 9.50
C GLY A 758 -9.37 18.89 8.57
N GLU A 759 -10.35 18.16 8.04
CA GLU A 759 -10.11 17.10 7.05
C GLU A 759 -10.09 17.68 5.64
N TYR A 760 -8.94 17.55 4.98
CA TYR A 760 -8.79 17.86 3.56
C TYR A 760 -9.40 16.74 2.72
N GLU A 761 -10.23 17.17 1.76
CA GLU A 761 -10.52 16.59 0.44
C GLU A 761 -9.69 15.32 0.09
N TYR A 762 -10.26 14.13 0.32
CA TYR A 762 -10.05 12.96 -0.54
C TYR A 762 -11.43 12.53 -1.06
N GLU A 763 -11.91 13.22 -2.08
CA GLU A 763 -12.97 12.71 -2.94
C GLU A 763 -12.60 13.00 -4.41
N TYR A 764 -12.47 11.91 -5.17
CA TYR A 764 -12.30 11.74 -6.62
C TYR A 764 -10.95 12.18 -7.25
N TYR A 765 -10.00 11.25 -7.39
CA TYR A 765 -9.88 10.32 -8.53
C TYR A 765 -8.83 9.25 -8.23
#